data_AF-B4IV25-F1
#
_entry.id   AF-B4IV25-F1
#
_cell.length_a   1.000
_cell.length_b   1.000
_cell.length_c   1.000
_cell.angle_alpha   90.00
_cell.angle_beta   90.00
_cell.angle_gamma   90.00
#
_symmetry.space_group_name_H-M   'P 1'
#
loop_
_entity.id
_entity.type
_entity.pdbx_description
1 polymer ?
#
loop_
_entity_poly.entity_id
_entity_poly.type
_entity_poly.pdbx_seq_one_letter_code
_entity_poly.pdbx_strand_id
1 'polypeptide(L)'
;MEVFQTDSHYIFVKRDKSLWWHRRTSEFSIKAGWDLSSVDDIECIGVTHGIVGVISLPNVYEPHLIVVKEATAVGVLYPPHLVYKIKSICILSADEPDTDLPNCSKHTKSNQSTPTHSVSTSNNNNASVPSSAGGSSKSTKLFEGMNKTWGAVKSAGNTIKNTTQQAANLATKQVKSSVGIREPRHIERRITEELHKIFDETDSFYFSFDCDITNNLQRHEAKPEESQSQPDERFFWNMHMIRDLLNLNDKTWILPIIQGFMQVENCVIGNECFTLALVSRRSRHRAGTRYKRRGVDEKGNCANYVETEQILSFRHHQLSFTQVRGSVPIYWSQPGYKYRPPPRLDRGVAETQQAFELHFTKEMENYGRVCIVNLVEQSGKEKTIGDAFADHVIKYNNDRLIYVTFDFHDYCRGMRFENVSALIDAVGPEAGAMGFHWRDQRGMICNQKSVFRVNCMDCLDRTNVVQTAIGKAVLESQLVKLGLSPPYTPIPEQLKSPFMVLWANNGDIISRQYAGTNALKGDYTRTGERKISGMMKDGMNSANRYYLARFKDSYRQATIDLMLGNQVSSESLSALGGQAGPDENDGTENAEQAKLLVEDCRRLLLGTAQYPVGAWGLIDADPSLVEDSLQPKRGRSTLEKCKEKDNPIGKLQDIVFNRVME
;
A
#
# COMPACT_ATOMS: atom_id res chain seq x y z
N MET A 1 -21.59 0.79 -14.53
CA MET A 1 -22.90 1.23 -14.00
C MET A 1 -23.01 2.70 -14.29
N GLU A 2 -24.17 3.15 -14.77
CA GLU A 2 -24.42 4.58 -14.98
C GLU A 2 -24.67 5.23 -13.62
N VAL A 3 -24.15 6.44 -13.43
CA VAL A 3 -24.29 7.20 -12.19
C VAL A 3 -25.03 8.49 -12.49
N PHE A 4 -26.12 8.69 -11.78
CA PHE A 4 -26.92 9.89 -11.82
C PHE A 4 -26.89 10.60 -10.47
N GLN A 5 -27.04 11.91 -10.50
CA GLN A 5 -27.11 12.77 -9.34
C GLN A 5 -28.43 13.51 -9.34
N THR A 6 -29.01 13.66 -8.16
CA THR A 6 -30.07 14.61 -7.83
C THR A 6 -29.65 15.41 -6.61
N ASP A 7 -30.46 16.40 -6.21
CA ASP A 7 -30.23 17.16 -4.97
C ASP A 7 -30.13 16.28 -3.72
N SER A 8 -30.79 15.12 -3.71
CA SER A 8 -30.89 14.25 -2.54
C SER A 8 -30.18 12.91 -2.69
N HIS A 9 -29.92 12.43 -3.91
CA HIS A 9 -29.43 11.07 -4.14
C HIS A 9 -28.30 10.99 -5.17
N TYR A 10 -27.42 10.00 -4.99
CA TYR A 10 -26.71 9.37 -6.10
C TYR A 10 -27.44 8.09 -6.48
N ILE A 11 -27.66 7.89 -7.78
CA ILE A 11 -28.44 6.77 -8.31
C ILE A 11 -27.56 5.97 -9.27
N PHE A 12 -27.36 4.70 -8.95
CA PHE A 12 -26.59 3.75 -9.74
C PHE A 12 -27.53 2.88 -10.54
N VAL A 13 -27.33 2.79 -11.85
CA VAL A 13 -28.18 2.01 -12.74
C VAL A 13 -27.38 0.86 -13.34
N LYS A 14 -27.93 -0.35 -13.19
CA LYS A 14 -27.36 -1.59 -13.71
C LYS A 14 -28.48 -2.48 -14.22
N ARG A 15 -28.56 -2.63 -15.55
CA ARG A 15 -29.62 -3.38 -16.24
C ARG A 15 -31.01 -2.81 -15.91
N ASP A 16 -31.87 -3.62 -15.31
CA ASP A 16 -33.27 -3.34 -14.94
C ASP A 16 -33.43 -2.87 -13.49
N LYS A 17 -32.33 -2.68 -12.75
CA LYS A 17 -32.34 -2.23 -11.35
C LYS A 17 -31.63 -0.90 -11.17
N SER A 18 -32.09 -0.15 -10.19
CA SER A 18 -31.44 1.06 -9.70
C SER A 18 -31.16 0.95 -8.19
N LEU A 19 -30.01 1.47 -7.77
CA LEU A 19 -29.61 1.59 -6.37
C LEU A 19 -29.46 3.07 -6.04
N TRP A 20 -30.17 3.50 -5.02
CA TRP A 20 -30.27 4.89 -4.63
C TRP A 20 -29.57 5.06 -3.29
N TRP A 21 -28.60 5.97 -3.25
CA TRP A 21 -27.91 6.34 -2.03
C TRP A 21 -28.27 7.77 -1.66
N HIS A 22 -28.87 7.96 -0.48
CA HIS A 22 -29.30 9.26 -0.02
C HIS A 22 -28.10 10.05 0.52
N ARG A 23 -27.83 11.23 -0.07
CA ARG A 23 -26.62 12.05 0.17
C ARG A 23 -26.43 12.47 1.64
N ARG A 24 -27.52 12.72 2.37
CA ARG A 24 -27.47 13.12 3.80
C ARG A 24 -27.62 11.99 4.81
N THR A 25 -28.56 11.06 4.62
CA THR A 25 -28.80 9.95 5.57
C THR A 25 -27.86 8.77 5.34
N SER A 26 -27.17 8.71 4.19
CA SER A 26 -26.33 7.59 3.76
C SER A 26 -27.08 6.26 3.60
N GLU A 27 -28.41 6.31 3.51
CA GLU A 27 -29.24 5.11 3.35
C GLU A 27 -29.24 4.64 1.89
N PHE A 28 -29.18 3.32 1.71
CA PHE A 28 -29.37 2.68 0.42
C PHE A 28 -30.79 2.17 0.25
N SER A 29 -31.36 2.33 -0.94
CA SER A 29 -32.61 1.69 -1.35
C SER A 29 -32.51 1.14 -2.78
N ILE A 30 -33.15 0.00 -3.02
CA ILE A 30 -33.22 -0.62 -4.35
C ILE A 30 -34.59 -0.33 -4.95
N LYS A 31 -34.58 0.10 -6.21
CA LYS A 31 -35.77 0.42 -6.99
C LYS A 31 -35.66 -0.18 -8.40
N ALA A 32 -36.74 -0.14 -9.16
CA ALA A 32 -36.71 -0.58 -10.54
C ALA A 32 -35.94 0.42 -11.42
N GLY A 33 -35.40 -0.02 -12.55
CA GLY A 33 -34.61 0.83 -13.45
C GLY A 33 -35.42 1.94 -14.12
N TRP A 34 -36.73 1.76 -14.31
CA TRP A 34 -37.62 2.77 -14.92
C TRP A 34 -38.09 3.86 -13.95
N ASP A 35 -37.83 3.70 -12.64
CA ASP A 35 -38.21 4.68 -11.60
C ASP A 35 -37.42 6.01 -11.74
N LEU A 36 -36.46 6.09 -12.68
CA LEU A 36 -35.76 7.31 -13.06
C LEU A 36 -36.65 8.33 -13.78
N SER A 37 -37.73 7.86 -14.44
CA SER A 37 -38.63 8.73 -15.21
C SER A 37 -39.48 9.67 -14.35
N SER A 38 -39.62 9.36 -13.06
CA SER A 38 -40.38 10.15 -12.08
C SER A 38 -39.49 11.06 -11.22
N VAL A 39 -38.23 11.26 -11.61
CA VAL A 39 -37.23 12.01 -10.84
C VAL A 39 -36.96 13.33 -11.52
N ASP A 40 -37.36 14.41 -10.87
CA ASP A 40 -37.00 15.77 -11.28
C ASP A 40 -35.51 16.03 -10.98
N ASP A 41 -34.89 16.91 -11.77
CA ASP A 41 -33.49 17.37 -11.59
C ASP A 41 -32.43 16.26 -11.56
N ILE A 42 -32.58 15.26 -12.44
CA ILE A 42 -31.62 14.17 -12.60
C ILE A 42 -30.52 14.51 -13.62
N GLU A 43 -29.26 14.47 -13.19
CA GLU A 43 -28.09 14.69 -14.04
C GLU A 43 -27.25 13.41 -14.15
N CYS A 44 -26.87 13.01 -15.37
CA CYS A 44 -25.91 11.94 -15.55
C CYS A 44 -24.49 12.46 -15.31
N ILE A 45 -23.86 12.03 -14.23
CA ILE A 45 -22.51 12.48 -13.85
C ILE A 45 -21.39 11.59 -14.41
N GLY A 46 -21.72 10.38 -14.88
CA GLY A 46 -20.78 9.50 -15.59
C GLY A 46 -21.06 8.02 -15.40
N VAL A 47 -20.00 7.21 -15.48
CA VAL A 47 -20.05 5.76 -15.25
C VAL A 47 -19.00 5.33 -14.21
N THR A 48 -19.33 4.29 -13.45
CA THR A 48 -18.41 3.64 -12.50
C THR A 48 -18.33 2.14 -12.75
N HIS A 49 -17.21 1.53 -12.40
CA HIS A 49 -17.08 0.07 -12.41
C HIS A 49 -17.80 -0.58 -11.23
N GLY A 50 -17.90 0.08 -10.08
CA GLY A 50 -18.37 -0.57 -8.85
C GLY A 50 -18.37 0.35 -7.65
N ILE A 51 -19.10 -0.03 -6.60
CA ILE A 51 -19.06 0.65 -5.31
C ILE A 51 -17.97 0.01 -4.46
N VAL A 52 -17.02 0.81 -4.00
CA VAL A 52 -16.00 0.37 -3.03
C VAL A 52 -16.64 0.32 -1.64
N GLY A 53 -17.42 1.34 -1.28
CA GLY A 53 -18.25 1.38 -0.08
C GLY A 53 -18.32 2.76 0.55
N VAL A 54 -18.98 2.86 1.70
CA VAL A 54 -19.13 4.09 2.48
C VAL A 54 -18.07 4.15 3.57
N ILE A 55 -17.50 5.34 3.77
CA ILE A 55 -16.63 5.64 4.90
C ILE A 55 -17.19 6.86 5.65
N SER A 56 -17.10 6.83 6.98
CA SER A 56 -17.59 7.90 7.83
C SER A 56 -16.85 7.90 9.17
N LEU A 57 -16.67 9.06 9.77
CA LEU A 57 -16.20 9.22 11.14
C LEU A 57 -17.15 10.20 11.85
N PRO A 58 -17.99 9.74 12.79
CA PRO A 58 -19.02 10.58 13.41
C PRO A 58 -18.46 11.93 13.92
N ASN A 59 -19.14 13.02 13.57
CA ASN A 59 -18.80 14.41 13.92
C ASN A 59 -17.47 14.95 13.33
N VAL A 60 -16.80 14.21 12.44
CA VAL A 60 -15.50 14.59 11.88
C VAL A 60 -15.44 14.42 10.37
N TYR A 61 -15.95 13.31 9.85
CA TYR A 61 -15.99 12.97 8.43
C TYR A 61 -17.40 12.50 8.09
N GLU A 62 -18.13 13.31 7.35
CA GLU A 62 -19.46 12.94 6.89
C GLU A 62 -19.42 11.67 6.03
N PRO A 63 -20.54 10.95 5.85
CA PRO A 63 -20.57 9.78 4.99
C PRO A 63 -20.14 10.11 3.56
N HIS A 64 -19.03 9.53 3.14
CA HIS A 64 -18.54 9.62 1.76
C HIS A 64 -18.70 8.26 1.09
N LEU A 65 -19.31 8.25 -0.10
CA LEU A 65 -19.46 7.07 -0.92
C LEU A 65 -18.30 6.97 -1.91
N ILE A 66 -17.51 5.90 -1.80
CA ILE A 66 -16.35 5.66 -2.66
C ILE A 66 -16.75 4.71 -3.79
N VAL A 67 -16.43 5.10 -5.03
CA VAL A 67 -16.70 4.32 -6.23
C VAL A 67 -15.44 4.12 -7.06
N VAL A 68 -15.40 3.04 -7.84
CA VAL A 68 -14.28 2.73 -8.73
C VAL A 68 -14.40 3.59 -9.99
N LYS A 69 -13.53 4.58 -10.11
CA LYS A 69 -13.47 5.48 -11.27
C LYS A 69 -12.87 4.75 -12.46
N GLU A 70 -11.63 4.30 -12.34
CA GLU A 70 -10.91 3.58 -13.39
C GLU A 70 -10.43 2.21 -12.91
N ALA A 71 -10.50 1.23 -13.81
CA ALA A 71 -9.95 -0.09 -13.60
C ALA A 71 -9.35 -0.64 -14.89
N THR A 72 -8.28 -1.42 -14.76
CA THR A 72 -7.61 -2.07 -15.90
C THR A 72 -7.65 -3.57 -15.74
N ALA A 73 -7.97 -4.30 -16.81
CA ALA A 73 -7.86 -5.75 -16.83
C ALA A 73 -6.42 -6.21 -16.56
N VAL A 74 -6.25 -7.15 -15.64
CA VAL A 74 -4.95 -7.74 -15.28
C VAL A 74 -4.74 -9.05 -16.04
N GLY A 75 -5.79 -9.85 -16.15
CA GLY A 75 -5.74 -11.15 -16.78
C GLY A 75 -6.75 -12.11 -16.16
N VAL A 76 -6.75 -13.33 -16.67
CA VAL A 76 -7.65 -14.40 -16.23
C VAL A 76 -6.94 -15.22 -15.15
N LEU A 77 -7.49 -15.21 -13.94
CA LEU A 77 -6.96 -15.99 -12.81
C LEU A 77 -7.56 -17.40 -12.80
N TYR A 78 -8.90 -17.44 -12.82
CA TYR A 78 -9.70 -18.66 -12.87
C TYR A 78 -10.56 -18.59 -14.14
N PRO A 79 -10.15 -19.27 -15.23
CA PRO A 79 -10.87 -19.20 -16.49
C PRO A 79 -12.36 -19.52 -16.35
N PRO A 80 -13.24 -18.78 -17.04
CA PRO A 80 -12.96 -17.70 -18.01
C PRO A 80 -12.92 -16.28 -17.39
N HIS A 81 -12.92 -16.15 -16.06
CA HIS A 81 -13.20 -14.89 -15.38
C HIS A 81 -12.02 -13.92 -15.37
N LEU A 82 -12.30 -12.67 -15.75
CA LEU A 82 -11.31 -11.60 -15.79
C LEU A 82 -11.20 -10.91 -14.43
N VAL A 83 -9.97 -10.61 -14.02
CA VAL A 83 -9.69 -9.80 -12.84
C VAL A 83 -9.21 -8.43 -13.25
N TYR A 84 -9.68 -7.42 -12.52
CA TYR A 84 -9.40 -6.01 -12.74
C TYR A 84 -8.62 -5.45 -11.56
N LYS A 85 -7.68 -4.56 -11.86
CA LYS A 85 -6.97 -3.72 -10.89
C LYS A 85 -7.62 -2.35 -10.84
N ILE A 86 -7.92 -1.86 -9.65
CA ILE A 86 -8.40 -0.49 -9.42
C ILE A 86 -7.23 0.46 -9.69
N LYS A 87 -7.43 1.43 -10.58
CA LYS A 87 -6.43 2.46 -10.93
C LYS A 87 -6.72 3.80 -10.26
N SER A 88 -8.00 4.12 -10.09
CA SER A 88 -8.40 5.30 -9.35
C SER A 88 -9.81 5.15 -8.77
N ILE A 89 -10.06 5.89 -7.69
CA ILE A 89 -11.39 6.06 -7.10
C ILE A 89 -11.95 7.46 -7.36
N CYS A 90 -13.26 7.59 -7.14
CA CYS A 90 -13.98 8.85 -7.07
C CYS A 90 -14.77 8.85 -5.76
N ILE A 91 -14.74 9.98 -5.04
CA ILE A 91 -15.40 10.12 -3.75
C ILE A 91 -16.60 11.04 -3.90
N LEU A 92 -17.79 10.47 -3.66
CA LEU A 92 -19.07 11.16 -3.76
C LEU A 92 -19.52 11.57 -2.35
N SER A 93 -19.63 12.87 -2.12
CA SER A 93 -20.03 13.45 -0.83
C SER A 93 -21.41 14.13 -0.92
N ALA A 94 -21.91 14.59 0.23
CA ALA A 94 -23.16 15.33 0.30
C ALA A 94 -23.05 16.71 -0.37
N ASP A 95 -21.94 17.43 -0.18
CA ASP A 95 -21.83 18.86 -0.53
C ASP A 95 -20.80 19.16 -1.63
N GLU A 96 -19.67 18.43 -1.67
CA GLU A 96 -18.56 18.66 -2.61
C GLU A 96 -18.10 17.33 -3.25
N PRO A 97 -18.84 16.78 -4.24
CA PRO A 97 -18.44 15.54 -4.89
C PRO A 97 -17.25 15.70 -5.83
N ASP A 98 -16.39 14.68 -5.87
CA ASP A 98 -15.48 14.49 -6.99
C ASP A 98 -16.29 14.15 -8.24
N THR A 99 -16.66 15.14 -9.06
CA THR A 99 -17.52 14.92 -10.24
C THR A 99 -16.77 14.43 -11.49
N ASP A 100 -15.54 13.96 -11.31
CA ASP A 100 -14.67 13.49 -12.38
C ASP A 100 -14.84 11.99 -12.67
N LEU A 101 -16.08 11.58 -12.96
CA LEU A 101 -16.37 10.24 -13.46
C LEU A 101 -16.23 10.20 -14.99
N PRO A 102 -15.79 9.04 -15.56
CA PRO A 102 -15.77 8.84 -16.99
C PRO A 102 -17.12 9.13 -17.64
N ASN A 103 -17.11 9.77 -18.81
CA ASN A 103 -18.32 10.16 -19.52
C ASN A 103 -19.23 8.96 -19.84
N CYS A 104 -20.53 9.16 -19.67
CA CYS A 104 -21.52 8.20 -20.11
C CYS A 104 -21.72 8.31 -21.62
N SER A 105 -21.57 7.21 -22.36
CA SER A 105 -21.77 7.19 -23.82
C SER A 105 -23.23 7.38 -24.24
N LYS A 106 -24.18 7.16 -23.32
CA LYS A 106 -25.62 7.28 -23.58
C LYS A 106 -26.17 8.69 -23.31
N HIS A 107 -25.50 9.46 -22.46
CA HIS A 107 -25.96 10.78 -22.01
C HIS A 107 -24.83 11.79 -22.21
N THR A 108 -24.93 12.60 -23.26
CA THR A 108 -23.95 13.64 -23.57
C THR A 108 -24.13 14.79 -22.59
N LYS A 109 -23.07 15.21 -21.88
CA LYS A 109 -23.07 16.42 -21.05
C LYS A 109 -23.40 17.62 -21.95
N SER A 110 -24.60 18.18 -21.85
CA SER A 110 -24.93 19.43 -22.54
C SER A 110 -24.23 20.58 -21.82
N ASN A 111 -23.06 20.98 -22.31
CA ASN A 111 -22.47 22.27 -21.94
C ASN A 111 -23.32 23.41 -22.53
N GLN A 112 -24.49 23.68 -21.95
CA GLN A 112 -25.24 24.91 -22.18
C GLN A 112 -25.57 25.55 -20.84
N SER A 113 -24.65 26.36 -20.35
CA SER A 113 -24.99 27.48 -19.48
C SER A 113 -25.79 28.48 -20.30
N THR A 114 -27.10 28.52 -20.10
CA THR A 114 -27.99 29.56 -20.64
C THR A 114 -27.74 30.87 -19.85
N PRO A 115 -27.35 32.00 -20.48
CA PRO A 115 -27.51 33.31 -19.87
C PRO A 115 -28.89 33.86 -20.26
N THR A 116 -29.73 34.11 -19.27
CA THR A 116 -30.99 34.83 -19.41
C THR A 116 -30.78 36.30 -19.81
N HIS A 117 -31.55 36.71 -20.83
CA HIS A 117 -32.04 38.07 -21.15
C HIS A 117 -31.05 39.23 -21.40
N SER A 118 -30.96 39.67 -22.66
CA SER A 118 -31.17 41.09 -23.00
C SER A 118 -31.75 41.25 -24.40
N VAL A 119 -32.59 42.28 -24.52
CA VAL A 119 -33.53 42.57 -25.61
C VAL A 119 -32.83 43.18 -26.82
N SER A 120 -33.37 42.85 -27.99
CA SER A 120 -33.11 43.29 -29.36
C SER A 120 -32.61 44.72 -29.59
N THR A 121 -31.68 44.87 -30.54
CA THR A 121 -31.81 45.84 -31.65
C THR A 121 -31.06 45.33 -32.89
N SER A 122 -31.77 45.34 -34.01
CA SER A 122 -31.33 44.96 -35.36
C SER A 122 -30.45 46.04 -36.02
N ASN A 123 -29.38 45.64 -36.72
CA ASN A 123 -29.13 46.10 -38.10
C ASN A 123 -27.97 45.36 -38.82
N ASN A 124 -28.36 44.72 -39.91
CA ASN A 124 -27.72 44.52 -41.22
C ASN A 124 -26.20 44.73 -41.49
N ASN A 125 -25.69 43.71 -42.19
CA ASN A 125 -24.92 43.73 -43.44
C ASN A 125 -23.39 43.49 -43.44
N ASN A 126 -23.09 42.40 -44.16
CA ASN A 126 -22.06 42.20 -45.19
C ASN A 126 -20.67 41.69 -44.85
N ALA A 127 -20.33 40.68 -45.67
CA ALA A 127 -19.08 39.96 -45.79
C ALA A 127 -17.96 40.80 -46.41
N SER A 128 -16.71 40.46 -46.09
CA SER A 128 -15.64 40.08 -47.04
C SER A 128 -14.24 40.14 -46.40
N VAL A 129 -13.37 39.26 -46.89
CA VAL A 129 -11.94 39.04 -46.61
C VAL A 129 -11.14 39.67 -47.79
N PRO A 130 -9.78 39.77 -47.86
CA PRO A 130 -8.67 40.06 -46.92
C PRO A 130 -7.82 41.29 -47.36
N SER A 131 -6.82 41.73 -46.58
CA SER A 131 -5.47 42.09 -47.10
C SER A 131 -4.44 42.49 -46.02
N SER A 132 -3.19 42.24 -46.36
CA SER A 132 -1.92 42.29 -45.63
C SER A 132 -1.21 43.65 -45.55
N ALA A 133 -0.14 43.69 -44.72
CA ALA A 133 0.93 44.70 -44.56
C ALA A 133 0.54 45.90 -43.68
N GLY A 134 1.32 46.38 -42.71
CA GLY A 134 2.74 46.26 -42.37
C GLY A 134 3.18 47.66 -41.92
N GLY A 135 3.77 47.82 -40.73
CA GLY A 135 4.35 49.12 -40.33
C GLY A 135 4.30 49.45 -38.84
N SER A 136 5.48 49.76 -38.31
CA SER A 136 5.83 50.10 -36.93
C SER A 136 5.26 51.41 -36.38
N SER A 137 4.99 51.50 -35.07
CA SER A 137 5.57 52.54 -34.16
C SER A 137 5.03 52.50 -32.72
N LYS A 138 5.99 52.34 -31.78
CA LYS A 138 6.16 52.96 -30.44
C LYS A 138 4.98 53.48 -29.59
N SER A 139 5.02 53.01 -28.33
CA SER A 139 4.69 53.67 -27.03
C SER A 139 3.21 54.02 -26.77
N THR A 140 2.65 53.90 -25.57
CA THR A 140 3.19 54.23 -24.24
C THR A 140 2.22 53.77 -23.13
N LYS A 141 2.75 53.23 -22.00
CA LYS A 141 2.35 53.47 -20.58
C LYS A 141 0.93 53.06 -20.11
N LEU A 142 0.67 52.51 -18.92
CA LEU A 142 1.29 52.65 -17.60
C LEU A 142 1.00 51.41 -16.71
N PHE A 143 2.03 50.86 -16.07
CA PHE A 143 1.98 50.17 -14.79
C PHE A 143 3.16 50.74 -14.00
N GLU A 144 2.90 51.41 -12.88
CA GLU A 144 3.94 52.02 -12.05
C GLU A 144 3.53 51.87 -10.59
N GLY A 145 4.27 51.05 -9.85
CA GLY A 145 4.36 51.21 -8.39
C GLY A 145 5.44 52.23 -8.07
N MET A 146 5.44 52.78 -6.86
CA MET A 146 6.67 53.02 -6.09
C MET A 146 6.41 53.57 -4.67
N ASN A 147 7.30 53.10 -3.80
CA ASN A 147 7.61 53.53 -2.44
C ASN A 147 7.77 55.04 -2.25
N LYS A 148 7.54 55.51 -1.02
CA LYS A 148 8.26 56.66 -0.45
C LYS A 148 8.82 56.32 0.92
N THR A 149 10.12 56.54 1.05
CA THR A 149 10.94 56.56 2.27
C THR A 149 11.32 58.00 2.62
N TRP A 150 11.35 58.31 3.93
CA TRP A 150 12.12 59.36 4.62
C TRP A 150 12.00 59.01 6.12
N GLY A 151 12.98 59.01 7.02
CA GLY A 151 14.39 59.38 7.06
C GLY A 151 14.73 59.88 8.48
N ALA A 152 15.73 59.27 9.15
CA ALA A 152 16.56 59.73 10.30
C ALA A 152 16.07 59.65 11.79
N VAL A 153 16.61 58.68 12.57
CA VAL A 153 17.64 58.77 13.67
C VAL A 153 17.48 59.93 14.70
N LYS A 154 17.59 59.86 16.04
CA LYS A 154 18.11 58.94 17.10
C LYS A 154 17.52 59.39 18.46
N SER A 155 17.32 58.49 19.44
CA SER A 155 17.66 58.71 20.86
C SER A 155 17.37 57.44 21.68
N ALA A 156 18.30 57.07 22.56
CA ALA A 156 18.20 55.94 23.48
C ALA A 156 17.71 56.40 24.86
N GLY A 157 16.93 55.57 25.57
CA GLY A 157 16.71 55.76 27.01
C GLY A 157 15.49 55.07 27.62
N ASN A 158 15.75 53.91 28.25
CA ASN A 158 15.12 53.37 29.46
C ASN A 158 13.69 52.75 29.46
N THR A 159 13.71 51.41 29.60
CA THR A 159 13.31 50.67 30.82
C THR A 159 11.83 50.39 31.09
N ILE A 160 11.48 49.11 30.87
CA ILE A 160 10.69 48.21 31.73
C ILE A 160 9.33 48.73 32.20
N LYS A 161 8.24 48.26 31.55
CA LYS A 161 6.94 47.98 32.23
C LYS A 161 5.84 47.28 31.42
N ASN A 162 6.14 46.52 30.35
CA ASN A 162 5.08 45.83 29.57
C ASN A 162 5.17 44.28 29.55
N THR A 163 6.08 43.67 30.31
CA THR A 163 6.28 42.22 30.29
C THR A 163 5.29 41.41 31.12
N THR A 164 4.59 42.01 32.10
CA THR A 164 3.67 41.26 32.98
C THR A 164 2.27 41.13 32.38
N GLN A 165 1.76 42.13 31.66
CA GLN A 165 0.44 42.08 31.02
C GLN A 165 0.41 41.15 29.80
N GLN A 166 1.51 41.11 29.03
CA GLN A 166 1.64 40.19 27.89
C GLN A 166 1.84 38.74 28.35
N ALA A 167 2.61 38.51 29.43
CA ALA A 167 2.76 37.17 30.01
C ALA A 167 1.44 36.66 30.62
N ALA A 168 0.65 37.51 31.28
CA ALA A 168 -0.66 37.14 31.80
C ALA A 168 -1.68 36.85 30.67
N ASN A 169 -1.68 37.61 29.58
CA ASN A 169 -2.54 37.34 28.42
C ASN A 169 -2.11 36.09 27.63
N LEU A 170 -0.81 35.75 27.62
CA LEU A 170 -0.29 34.49 27.06
C LEU A 170 -0.63 33.29 27.96
N ALA A 171 -0.52 33.44 29.28
CA ALA A 171 -0.87 32.40 30.25
C ALA A 171 -2.39 32.15 30.30
N THR A 172 -3.22 33.18 30.14
CA THR A 172 -4.69 33.03 30.12
C THR A 172 -5.20 32.45 28.78
N LYS A 173 -4.43 32.61 27.69
CA LYS A 173 -4.67 31.87 26.43
C LYS A 173 -4.22 30.41 26.49
N GLN A 174 -3.29 30.06 27.38
CA GLN A 174 -2.80 28.69 27.54
C GLN A 174 -3.67 27.79 28.45
N VAL A 175 -4.67 28.33 29.16
CA VAL A 175 -5.51 27.54 30.09
C VAL A 175 -6.98 27.43 29.64
N LYS A 176 -7.32 27.79 28.40
CA LYS A 176 -8.64 27.52 27.80
C LYS A 176 -8.54 26.98 26.37
N SER A 177 -8.11 25.74 26.23
CA SER A 177 -8.73 24.78 25.29
C SER A 177 -8.41 23.34 25.71
N SER A 178 -9.19 22.87 26.67
CA SER A 178 -9.54 21.46 26.78
C SER A 178 -9.90 20.87 25.41
N VAL A 179 -9.28 19.75 25.05
CA VAL A 179 -9.75 18.70 24.13
C VAL A 179 -10.89 19.16 23.20
N GLY A 180 -10.54 19.93 22.17
CA GLY A 180 -11.46 20.31 21.11
C GLY A 180 -10.80 19.97 19.78
N ILE A 181 -11.43 19.08 19.02
CA ILE A 181 -11.07 18.75 17.64
C ILE A 181 -11.01 20.10 16.87
N ARG A 182 -9.81 20.59 16.56
CA ARG A 182 -9.66 21.79 15.73
C ARG A 182 -9.79 21.39 14.25
N GLU A 183 -10.72 22.08 13.59
CA GLU A 183 -11.15 22.03 12.18
C GLU A 183 -11.40 20.62 11.57
N PRO A 184 -12.63 20.08 11.72
CA PRO A 184 -13.10 18.86 11.05
C PRO A 184 -12.73 18.80 9.56
N ARG A 185 -12.84 19.94 8.85
CA ARG A 185 -12.49 20.07 7.43
C ARG A 185 -11.04 19.69 7.10
N HIS A 186 -10.09 19.93 8.01
CA HIS A 186 -8.69 19.56 7.79
C HIS A 186 -8.48 18.05 7.94
N ILE A 187 -9.14 17.44 8.94
CA ILE A 187 -9.11 15.99 9.14
C ILE A 187 -9.74 15.30 7.93
N GLU A 188 -10.87 15.83 7.45
CA GLU A 188 -11.56 15.37 6.26
C GLU A 188 -10.67 15.39 5.02
N ARG A 189 -10.05 16.52 4.72
CA ARG A 189 -9.09 16.63 3.61
C ARG A 189 -7.96 15.59 3.71
N ARG A 190 -7.41 15.35 4.89
CA ARG A 190 -6.32 14.38 5.10
C ARG A 190 -6.76 12.93 4.88
N ILE A 191 -7.98 12.58 5.31
CA ILE A 191 -8.55 11.25 5.06
C ILE A 191 -8.76 11.07 3.55
N THR A 192 -9.36 12.06 2.88
CA THR A 192 -9.57 12.06 1.43
C THR A 192 -8.25 11.90 0.66
N GLU A 193 -7.23 12.69 0.99
CA GLU A 193 -5.91 12.59 0.36
C GLU A 193 -5.24 11.22 0.60
N GLU A 194 -5.39 10.63 1.79
CA GLU A 194 -4.81 9.32 2.09
C GLU A 194 -5.59 8.18 1.42
N LEU A 195 -6.91 8.31 1.22
CA LEU A 195 -7.70 7.37 0.43
C LEU A 195 -7.21 7.33 -1.01
N HIS A 196 -7.01 8.48 -1.66
CA HIS A 196 -6.42 8.55 -3.00
C HIS A 196 -5.02 7.93 -3.04
N LYS A 197 -4.15 8.24 -2.08
CA LYS A 197 -2.82 7.59 -1.99
C LYS A 197 -2.94 6.08 -1.87
N ILE A 198 -3.86 5.58 -1.06
CA ILE A 198 -4.08 4.15 -0.84
C ILE A 198 -4.59 3.48 -2.11
N PHE A 199 -5.62 4.01 -2.77
CA PHE A 199 -6.25 3.36 -3.93
C PHE A 199 -5.53 3.63 -5.25
N ASP A 200 -5.08 4.86 -5.49
CA ASP A 200 -4.63 5.32 -6.80
C ASP A 200 -3.12 5.09 -7.00
N GLU A 201 -2.32 5.27 -5.95
CA GLU A 201 -0.85 5.23 -6.06
C GLU A 201 -0.22 3.86 -5.75
N THR A 202 -0.93 2.97 -5.03
CA THR A 202 -0.32 1.71 -4.55
C THR A 202 -0.47 0.52 -5.49
N ASP A 203 -1.34 0.59 -6.51
CA ASP A 203 -1.67 -0.54 -7.39
C ASP A 203 -2.07 -1.82 -6.62
N SER A 204 -2.72 -1.67 -5.47
CA SER A 204 -2.90 -2.76 -4.49
C SER A 204 -4.29 -3.40 -4.45
N PHE A 205 -5.27 -2.88 -5.18
CA PHE A 205 -6.66 -3.35 -5.07
C PHE A 205 -7.15 -4.02 -6.35
N TYR A 206 -7.80 -5.17 -6.17
CA TYR A 206 -8.24 -6.02 -7.27
C TYR A 206 -9.65 -6.52 -7.01
N PHE A 207 -10.42 -6.72 -8.08
CA PHE A 207 -11.77 -7.29 -8.03
C PHE A 207 -12.07 -8.08 -9.30
N SER A 208 -13.08 -8.93 -9.25
CA SER A 208 -13.69 -9.54 -10.43
C SER A 208 -15.21 -9.35 -10.34
N PHE A 209 -15.87 -9.24 -11.49
CA PHE A 209 -17.31 -8.98 -11.54
C PHE A 209 -18.16 -10.22 -11.30
N ASP A 210 -17.60 -11.38 -11.59
CA ASP A 210 -18.32 -12.63 -11.74
C ASP A 210 -17.57 -13.81 -11.09
N CYS A 211 -16.43 -13.55 -10.44
CA CYS A 211 -15.63 -14.56 -9.77
C CYS A 211 -15.18 -14.11 -8.38
N ASP A 212 -15.21 -15.03 -7.42
CA ASP A 212 -14.66 -14.78 -6.11
C ASP A 212 -13.14 -14.89 -6.10
N ILE A 213 -12.46 -13.75 -5.98
CA ILE A 213 -11.00 -13.69 -5.82
C ILE A 213 -10.58 -13.55 -4.35
N THR A 214 -11.45 -13.81 -3.39
CA THR A 214 -11.04 -13.88 -1.97
C THR A 214 -10.55 -15.28 -1.61
N ASN A 215 -11.04 -16.32 -2.29
CA ASN A 215 -10.61 -17.70 -2.13
C ASN A 215 -9.50 -18.11 -3.11
N ASN A 216 -8.63 -19.03 -2.67
CA ASN A 216 -7.69 -19.74 -3.54
C ASN A 216 -8.40 -20.83 -4.36
N LEU A 217 -7.73 -21.34 -5.40
CA LEU A 217 -8.30 -22.32 -6.33
C LEU A 217 -8.84 -23.57 -5.61
N GLN A 218 -8.12 -24.09 -4.62
CA GLN A 218 -8.53 -25.27 -3.88
C GLN A 218 -9.82 -25.05 -3.08
N ARG A 219 -10.01 -23.88 -2.46
CA ARG A 219 -11.23 -23.54 -1.70
C ARG A 219 -12.44 -23.31 -2.60
N HIS A 220 -12.25 -22.97 -3.87
CA HIS A 220 -13.34 -22.92 -4.85
C HIS A 220 -13.95 -24.31 -5.09
N GLU A 221 -13.14 -25.36 -5.10
CA GLU A 221 -13.61 -26.73 -5.38
C GLU A 221 -14.12 -27.48 -4.14
N ALA A 222 -13.73 -27.06 -2.94
CA ALA A 222 -14.04 -27.79 -1.71
C ALA A 222 -15.51 -27.67 -1.26
N LYS A 223 -16.36 -26.89 -1.95
CA LYS A 223 -17.75 -26.65 -1.55
C LYS A 223 -18.72 -27.38 -2.48
N PRO A 224 -19.74 -28.09 -1.95
CA PRO A 224 -20.70 -28.82 -2.76
C PRO A 224 -21.48 -27.87 -3.68
N GLU A 225 -21.85 -28.37 -4.87
CA GLU A 225 -22.44 -27.64 -6.01
C GLU A 225 -23.65 -26.75 -5.65
N GLU A 226 -24.34 -27.02 -4.54
CA GLU A 226 -25.53 -26.28 -4.09
C GLU A 226 -25.23 -25.05 -3.21
N SER A 227 -23.99 -24.90 -2.71
CA SER A 227 -23.60 -23.74 -1.92
C SER A 227 -22.69 -22.82 -2.74
N GLN A 228 -23.20 -21.64 -3.13
CA GLN A 228 -22.34 -20.60 -3.69
C GLN A 228 -21.19 -20.34 -2.72
N SER A 229 -19.95 -20.45 -3.20
CA SER A 229 -18.78 -20.23 -2.37
C SER A 229 -18.87 -18.85 -1.71
N GLN A 230 -19.06 -18.84 -0.39
CA GLN A 230 -19.00 -17.59 0.36
C GLN A 230 -17.58 -17.02 0.26
N PRO A 231 -17.43 -15.70 0.03
CA PRO A 231 -16.14 -15.04 0.07
C PRO A 231 -15.40 -15.34 1.38
N ASP A 232 -14.08 -15.52 1.29
CA ASP A 232 -13.21 -15.59 2.44
C ASP A 232 -13.17 -14.22 3.13
N GLU A 233 -13.82 -14.12 4.29
CA GLU A 233 -13.90 -12.90 5.08
C GLU A 233 -12.53 -12.30 5.36
N ARG A 234 -11.49 -13.13 5.51
CA ARG A 234 -10.14 -12.65 5.80
C ARG A 234 -9.65 -11.72 4.70
N PHE A 235 -10.01 -11.98 3.44
CA PHE A 235 -9.50 -11.26 2.29
C PHE A 235 -10.54 -10.32 1.63
N PHE A 236 -11.78 -10.32 2.09
CA PHE A 236 -12.83 -9.38 1.65
C PHE A 236 -12.60 -8.00 2.27
N TRP A 237 -11.69 -7.22 1.67
CA TRP A 237 -11.16 -5.98 2.24
C TRP A 237 -12.25 -4.94 2.54
N ASN A 238 -13.10 -4.65 1.56
CA ASN A 238 -14.14 -3.62 1.67
C ASN A 238 -15.42 -4.10 2.36
N MET A 239 -15.45 -5.30 2.95
CA MET A 239 -16.65 -5.89 3.55
C MET A 239 -17.32 -4.96 4.58
N HIS A 240 -16.54 -4.24 5.39
CA HIS A 240 -17.09 -3.27 6.34
C HIS A 240 -17.73 -2.07 5.64
N MET A 241 -17.06 -1.53 4.62
CA MET A 241 -17.50 -0.33 3.89
C MET A 241 -18.81 -0.55 3.14
N ILE A 242 -19.11 -1.79 2.74
CA ILE A 242 -20.35 -2.14 2.04
C ILE A 242 -21.38 -2.84 2.93
N ARG A 243 -21.25 -2.80 4.26
CA ARG A 243 -22.13 -3.52 5.19
C ARG A 243 -23.63 -3.25 4.94
N ASP A 244 -23.98 -2.02 4.60
CA ASP A 244 -25.37 -1.63 4.36
C ASP A 244 -25.90 -2.22 3.05
N LEU A 245 -25.04 -2.36 2.03
CA LEU A 245 -25.36 -3.09 0.79
C LEU A 245 -25.50 -4.60 1.04
N LEU A 246 -24.66 -5.18 1.91
CA LEU A 246 -24.78 -6.60 2.29
C LEU A 246 -26.13 -6.87 2.96
N ASN A 247 -26.62 -5.92 3.78
CA ASN A 247 -27.90 -6.03 4.49
C ASN A 247 -29.12 -5.96 3.55
N LEU A 248 -28.99 -5.35 2.36
CA LEU A 248 -30.06 -5.35 1.33
C LEU A 248 -30.27 -6.72 0.68
N ASN A 249 -29.33 -7.65 0.87
CA ASN A 249 -29.41 -9.02 0.39
C ASN A 249 -29.56 -9.16 -1.15
N ASP A 250 -29.08 -8.16 -1.91
CA ASP A 250 -29.04 -8.18 -3.38
C ASP A 250 -27.58 -8.20 -3.88
N LYS A 251 -27.16 -9.35 -4.42
CA LYS A 251 -25.80 -9.58 -4.93
C LYS A 251 -25.43 -8.72 -6.15
N THR A 252 -26.40 -8.08 -6.79
CA THR A 252 -26.18 -7.23 -7.98
C THR A 252 -25.18 -6.10 -7.72
N TRP A 253 -25.18 -5.58 -6.48
CA TRP A 253 -24.43 -4.39 -6.06
C TRP A 253 -23.19 -4.72 -5.21
N ILE A 254 -23.01 -5.98 -4.84
CA ILE A 254 -21.89 -6.42 -4.01
C ILE A 254 -20.67 -6.63 -4.89
N LEU A 255 -19.58 -5.89 -4.61
CA LEU A 255 -18.30 -6.04 -5.29
C LEU A 255 -17.20 -6.36 -4.26
N PRO A 256 -16.82 -7.63 -4.11
CA PRO A 256 -15.69 -7.99 -3.26
C PRO A 256 -14.36 -7.50 -3.83
N ILE A 257 -13.62 -6.75 -3.02
CA ILE A 257 -12.30 -6.24 -3.35
C ILE A 257 -11.28 -6.91 -2.42
N ILE A 258 -10.18 -7.39 -3.00
CA ILE A 258 -8.99 -7.78 -2.23
C ILE A 258 -7.97 -6.64 -2.23
N GLN A 259 -7.23 -6.51 -1.13
CA GLN A 259 -5.96 -5.78 -1.13
C GLN A 259 -4.82 -6.78 -1.24
N GLY A 260 -3.82 -6.51 -2.07
CA GLY A 260 -2.69 -7.39 -2.25
C GLY A 260 -2.00 -7.18 -3.59
N PHE A 261 -1.76 -8.26 -4.33
CA PHE A 261 -1.08 -8.21 -5.63
C PHE A 261 -1.71 -9.25 -6.55
N MET A 262 -1.81 -8.93 -7.84
CA MET A 262 -2.09 -9.92 -8.87
C MET A 262 -1.38 -9.55 -10.15
N GLN A 263 -0.75 -10.54 -10.77
CA GLN A 263 -0.18 -10.42 -12.11
C GLN A 263 -0.23 -11.79 -12.79
N VAL A 264 -0.40 -11.75 -14.11
CA VAL A 264 -0.58 -12.92 -14.98
C VAL A 264 0.41 -12.78 -16.13
N GLU A 265 1.29 -13.76 -16.28
CA GLU A 265 2.34 -13.81 -17.30
C GLU A 265 2.05 -14.93 -18.29
N ASN A 266 2.09 -14.60 -19.58
CA ASN A 266 2.07 -15.60 -20.65
C ASN A 266 3.49 -16.11 -20.86
N CYS A 267 3.65 -17.42 -20.83
CA CYS A 267 4.95 -18.08 -20.86
C CYS A 267 4.99 -19.12 -21.97
N VAL A 268 6.19 -19.34 -22.51
CA VAL A 268 6.43 -20.29 -23.60
C VAL A 268 7.66 -21.14 -23.25
N ILE A 269 7.52 -22.46 -23.33
CA ILE A 269 8.64 -23.42 -23.25
C ILE A 269 8.57 -24.29 -24.51
N GLY A 270 9.61 -24.19 -25.36
CA GLY A 270 9.58 -24.83 -26.68
C GLY A 270 8.42 -24.30 -27.52
N ASN A 271 7.47 -25.17 -27.87
CA ASN A 271 6.26 -24.82 -28.61
C ASN A 271 5.00 -24.78 -27.72
N GLU A 272 5.15 -25.03 -26.42
CA GLU A 272 4.03 -25.09 -25.48
C GLU A 272 3.81 -23.72 -24.83
N CYS A 273 2.57 -23.23 -24.89
CA CYS A 273 2.16 -21.97 -24.26
C CYS A 273 1.34 -22.26 -23.00
N PHE A 274 1.62 -21.51 -21.94
CA PHE A 274 0.90 -21.59 -20.67
C PHE A 274 0.89 -20.23 -19.98
N THR A 275 0.13 -20.14 -18.91
CA THR A 275 0.03 -18.92 -18.12
C THR A 275 0.52 -19.18 -16.70
N LEU A 276 1.39 -18.31 -16.20
CA LEU A 276 1.84 -18.29 -14.82
C LEU A 276 1.24 -17.06 -14.14
N ALA A 277 0.45 -17.26 -13.10
CA ALA A 277 -0.14 -16.18 -12.31
C ALA A 277 0.36 -16.24 -10.87
N LEU A 278 0.47 -15.08 -10.24
CA LEU A 278 0.74 -14.94 -8.83
C LEU A 278 -0.28 -13.98 -8.24
N VAL A 279 -0.95 -14.40 -7.17
CA VAL A 279 -1.92 -13.59 -6.46
C VAL A 279 -1.63 -13.63 -4.96
N SER A 280 -1.49 -12.46 -4.37
CA SER A 280 -1.34 -12.28 -2.94
C SER A 280 -2.57 -11.56 -2.39
N ARG A 281 -3.13 -12.08 -1.31
CA ARG A 281 -4.32 -11.56 -0.64
C ARG A 281 -3.93 -11.18 0.77
N ARG A 282 -3.98 -9.89 1.10
CA ARG A 282 -3.69 -9.39 2.45
C ARG A 282 -4.95 -9.46 3.29
N SER A 283 -4.80 -10.02 4.48
CA SER A 283 -5.90 -10.10 5.44
C SER A 283 -6.34 -8.71 5.89
N ARG A 284 -7.65 -8.52 5.98
CA ARG A 284 -8.27 -7.34 6.60
C ARG A 284 -8.11 -7.35 8.12
N HIS A 285 -7.93 -8.51 8.74
CA HIS A 285 -7.75 -8.58 10.19
C HIS A 285 -6.35 -8.10 10.59
N ARG A 286 -6.31 -7.21 11.58
CA ARG A 286 -5.08 -6.62 12.15
C ARG A 286 -4.14 -6.03 11.08
N ALA A 287 -4.70 -5.51 9.99
CA ALA A 287 -3.93 -4.81 8.96
C ALA A 287 -3.41 -3.46 9.48
N GLY A 288 -2.18 -3.13 9.12
CA GLY A 288 -1.65 -1.81 9.44
C GLY A 288 -0.21 -1.57 9.04
N THR A 289 0.30 -0.41 9.42
CA THR A 289 1.67 -0.01 9.09
C THR A 289 2.69 -0.76 9.94
N ARG A 290 3.92 -0.86 9.43
CA ARG A 290 5.00 -1.75 9.93
C ARG A 290 5.20 -1.66 11.45
N TYR A 291 5.27 -0.46 12.03
CA TYR A 291 5.54 -0.30 13.46
C TYR A 291 4.29 -0.14 14.32
N LYS A 292 3.14 0.18 13.72
CA LYS A 292 1.87 0.36 14.43
C LYS A 292 1.12 -0.95 14.66
N ARG A 293 1.27 -1.95 13.78
CA ARG A 293 0.64 -3.27 13.94
C ARG A 293 1.66 -4.39 13.86
N ARG A 294 1.82 -5.11 14.97
CA ARG A 294 2.69 -6.27 15.12
C ARG A 294 2.05 -7.30 16.04
N GLY A 295 2.59 -8.52 15.99
CA GLY A 295 2.12 -9.63 16.80
C GLY A 295 0.72 -10.13 16.44
N VAL A 296 0.16 -10.89 17.36
CA VAL A 296 -1.20 -11.46 17.32
C VAL A 296 -2.19 -10.58 18.10
N ASP A 297 -3.49 -10.67 17.78
CA ASP A 297 -4.59 -10.14 18.62
C ASP A 297 -5.24 -11.25 19.49
N GLU A 298 -6.20 -10.85 20.31
CA GLU A 298 -6.97 -11.75 21.19
C GLU A 298 -7.78 -12.79 20.43
N LYS A 299 -8.07 -12.52 19.15
CA LYS A 299 -8.79 -13.43 18.27
C LYS A 299 -7.85 -14.34 17.49
N GLY A 300 -6.55 -14.32 17.77
CA GLY A 300 -5.57 -15.14 17.05
C GLY A 300 -5.25 -14.64 15.64
N ASN A 301 -5.57 -13.38 15.29
CA ASN A 301 -5.21 -12.81 14.00
C ASN A 301 -3.83 -12.17 14.07
N CYS A 302 -2.94 -12.58 13.17
CA CYS A 302 -1.61 -11.99 13.08
C CYS A 302 -1.64 -10.72 12.23
N ALA A 303 -0.86 -9.72 12.65
CA ALA A 303 -0.70 -8.50 11.88
C ALA A 303 -0.12 -8.78 10.49
N ASN A 304 -0.62 -8.07 9.49
CA ASN A 304 -0.14 -8.11 8.10
C ASN A 304 -0.02 -9.52 7.51
N TYR A 305 -1.00 -10.37 7.83
CA TYR A 305 -1.11 -11.70 7.25
C TYR A 305 -1.41 -11.64 5.75
N VAL A 306 -0.73 -12.45 4.95
CA VAL A 306 -0.89 -12.54 3.49
C VAL A 306 -0.89 -14.00 3.07
N GLU A 307 -1.88 -14.39 2.28
CA GLU A 307 -1.89 -15.65 1.51
C GLU A 307 -1.39 -15.35 0.10
N THR A 308 -0.38 -16.08 -0.35
CA THR A 308 0.22 -15.97 -1.70
C THR A 308 0.00 -17.27 -2.44
N GLU A 309 -0.67 -17.21 -3.58
CA GLU A 309 -1.02 -18.34 -4.42
C GLU A 309 -0.36 -18.20 -5.80
N GLN A 310 0.43 -19.20 -6.17
CA GLN A 310 1.05 -19.34 -7.49
C GLN A 310 0.22 -20.31 -8.33
N ILE A 311 -0.25 -19.89 -9.50
CA ILE A 311 -1.11 -20.68 -10.37
C ILE A 311 -0.43 -20.89 -11.72
N LEU A 312 -0.36 -22.14 -12.16
CA LEU A 312 0.09 -22.55 -13.48
C LEU A 312 -1.09 -23.11 -14.26
N SER A 313 -1.46 -22.47 -15.36
CA SER A 313 -2.54 -22.92 -16.25
C SER A 313 -1.97 -23.36 -17.59
N PHE A 314 -2.17 -24.63 -17.94
CA PHE A 314 -1.67 -25.24 -19.18
C PHE A 314 -2.73 -26.16 -19.79
N ARG A 315 -3.21 -25.82 -21.00
CA ARG A 315 -4.33 -26.52 -21.66
C ARG A 315 -5.54 -26.58 -20.73
N HIS A 316 -5.99 -27.79 -20.37
CA HIS A 316 -7.11 -28.01 -19.44
C HIS A 316 -6.66 -28.18 -17.98
N HIS A 317 -5.36 -28.11 -17.68
CA HIS A 317 -4.83 -28.29 -16.34
C HIS A 317 -4.61 -26.96 -15.63
N GLN A 318 -4.98 -26.92 -14.35
CA GLN A 318 -4.62 -25.83 -13.44
C GLN A 318 -3.99 -26.38 -12.17
N LEU A 319 -2.80 -25.86 -11.86
CA LEU A 319 -2.04 -26.23 -10.67
C LEU A 319 -1.92 -24.98 -9.80
N SER A 320 -2.20 -25.10 -8.50
CA SER A 320 -2.12 -23.99 -7.54
C SER A 320 -1.28 -24.40 -6.33
N PHE A 321 -0.35 -23.53 -5.95
CA PHE A 321 0.46 -23.68 -4.75
C PHE A 321 0.32 -22.45 -3.85
N THR A 322 -0.16 -22.67 -2.64
CA THR A 322 -0.43 -21.62 -1.66
C THR A 322 0.65 -21.60 -0.56
N GLN A 323 1.12 -20.41 -0.22
CA GLN A 323 1.99 -20.13 0.92
C GLN A 323 1.41 -19.00 1.75
N VAL A 324 1.73 -18.93 3.04
CA VAL A 324 1.26 -17.85 3.91
C VAL A 324 2.43 -17.17 4.61
N ARG A 325 2.25 -15.89 4.94
CA ARG A 325 3.17 -15.13 5.78
C ARG A 325 2.39 -14.22 6.70
N GLY A 326 2.99 -13.83 7.81
CA GLY A 326 2.39 -12.88 8.74
C GLY A 326 3.35 -12.56 9.87
N SER A 327 2.91 -11.70 10.79
CA SER A 327 3.71 -11.42 11.98
C SER A 327 3.90 -12.70 12.81
N VAL A 328 4.99 -12.76 13.59
CA VAL A 328 5.19 -13.78 14.61
C VAL A 328 3.97 -13.79 15.55
N PRO A 329 3.31 -14.95 15.78
CA PRO A 329 2.01 -15.08 16.44
C PRO A 329 2.12 -15.02 17.98
N ILE A 330 2.78 -13.98 18.48
CA ILE A 330 2.91 -13.67 19.91
C ILE A 330 2.53 -12.22 20.16
N TYR A 331 2.30 -11.81 21.41
CA TYR A 331 2.04 -10.40 21.73
C TYR A 331 3.34 -9.62 21.82
N TRP A 332 3.61 -8.78 20.83
CA TRP A 332 4.83 -7.98 20.80
C TRP A 332 4.69 -6.69 19.99
N SER A 333 5.52 -5.70 20.35
CA SER A 333 5.56 -4.39 19.73
C SER A 333 6.99 -3.87 19.61
N GLN A 334 7.15 -2.82 18.78
CA GLN A 334 8.39 -2.03 18.67
C GLN A 334 8.05 -0.53 18.85
N PRO A 335 7.78 -0.10 20.09
CA PRO A 335 7.36 1.26 20.36
C PRO A 335 8.56 2.20 20.41
N GLY A 336 8.30 3.46 20.07
CA GLY A 336 9.28 4.54 20.08
C GLY A 336 9.63 5.04 18.68
N TYR A 337 10.27 6.20 18.66
CA TYR A 337 10.63 6.92 17.43
C TYR A 337 12.07 6.65 16.97
N LYS A 338 12.83 5.87 17.75
CA LYS A 338 14.22 5.51 17.43
C LYS A 338 14.26 4.72 16.13
N TYR A 339 15.29 4.97 15.32
CA TYR A 339 15.58 4.16 14.15
C TYR A 339 15.82 2.69 14.58
N ARG A 340 14.94 1.78 14.12
CA ARG A 340 14.84 0.37 14.56
C ARG A 340 14.68 0.20 16.08
N PRO A 341 13.48 0.50 16.63
CA PRO A 341 13.22 0.35 18.05
C PRO A 341 13.43 -1.12 18.47
N PRO A 342 13.98 -1.38 19.68
CA PRO A 342 14.10 -2.75 20.17
C PRO A 342 12.72 -3.35 20.36
N PRO A 343 12.52 -4.63 20.02
CA PRO A 343 11.25 -5.29 20.26
C PRO A 343 11.07 -5.62 21.73
N ARG A 344 9.81 -5.67 22.14
CA ARG A 344 9.41 -6.12 23.48
C ARG A 344 8.17 -7.00 23.39
N LEU A 345 8.06 -7.92 24.33
CA LEU A 345 6.84 -8.69 24.56
C LEU A 345 5.85 -7.81 25.32
N ASP A 346 4.60 -7.81 24.87
CA ASP A 346 3.57 -6.93 25.43
C ASP A 346 2.77 -7.60 26.54
N ARG A 347 2.71 -8.94 26.56
CA ARG A 347 1.87 -9.71 27.48
C ARG A 347 2.60 -10.92 28.05
N GLY A 348 2.04 -11.49 29.11
CA GLY A 348 2.61 -12.65 29.79
C GLY A 348 2.54 -13.94 28.96
N VAL A 349 3.32 -14.94 29.36
CA VAL A 349 3.45 -16.23 28.65
C VAL A 349 2.11 -16.98 28.59
N ALA A 350 1.32 -17.00 29.66
CA ALA A 350 0.05 -17.74 29.68
C ALA A 350 -0.97 -17.16 28.67
N GLU A 351 -1.11 -15.84 28.65
CA GLU A 351 -2.02 -15.15 27.73
C GLU A 351 -1.55 -15.26 26.27
N THR A 352 -0.23 -15.12 26.05
CA THR A 352 0.37 -15.29 24.73
C THR A 352 0.15 -16.70 24.19
N GLN A 353 0.26 -17.72 25.04
CA GLN A 353 0.00 -19.11 24.66
C GLN A 353 -1.43 -19.29 24.15
N GLN A 354 -2.44 -18.70 24.82
CA GLN A 354 -3.83 -18.83 24.38
C GLN A 354 -4.05 -18.26 22.98
N ALA A 355 -3.52 -17.07 22.71
CA ALA A 355 -3.63 -16.44 21.39
C ALA A 355 -2.85 -17.21 20.32
N PHE A 356 -1.68 -17.75 20.67
CA PHE A 356 -0.86 -18.61 19.81
C PHE A 356 -1.60 -19.89 19.42
N GLU A 357 -2.22 -20.58 20.37
CA GLU A 357 -2.97 -21.82 20.14
C GLU A 357 -4.20 -21.56 19.27
N LEU A 358 -4.94 -20.49 19.55
CA LEU A 358 -6.07 -20.07 18.74
C LEU A 358 -5.64 -19.77 17.30
N HIS A 359 -4.50 -19.09 17.14
CA HIS A 359 -3.94 -18.77 15.83
C HIS A 359 -3.63 -20.02 15.02
N PHE A 360 -2.84 -20.96 15.57
CA PHE A 360 -2.46 -22.16 14.82
C PHE A 360 -3.61 -23.16 14.66
N THR A 361 -4.60 -23.17 15.55
CA THR A 361 -5.84 -23.92 15.35
C THR A 361 -6.54 -23.46 14.07
N LYS A 362 -6.72 -22.15 13.91
CA LYS A 362 -7.31 -21.56 12.68
C LYS A 362 -6.46 -21.81 11.44
N GLU A 363 -5.13 -21.72 11.53
CA GLU A 363 -4.26 -22.04 10.39
C GLU A 363 -4.43 -23.49 9.96
N MET A 364 -4.52 -24.43 10.92
CA MET A 364 -4.68 -25.84 10.63
C MET A 364 -6.07 -26.20 10.09
N GLU A 365 -7.11 -25.50 10.53
CA GLU A 365 -8.46 -25.62 9.95
C GLU A 365 -8.48 -25.20 8.48
N ASN A 366 -7.74 -24.15 8.12
CA ASN A 366 -7.71 -23.62 6.76
C ASN A 366 -6.80 -24.40 5.81
N TYR A 367 -5.67 -24.92 6.30
CA TYR A 367 -4.61 -25.46 5.43
C TYR A 367 -4.12 -26.86 5.79
N GLY A 368 -4.64 -27.49 6.85
CA GLY A 368 -4.15 -28.79 7.31
C GLY A 368 -2.89 -28.67 8.16
N ARG A 369 -1.79 -29.33 7.80
CA ARG A 369 -0.53 -29.19 8.56
C ARG A 369 0.14 -27.85 8.25
N VAL A 370 0.92 -27.31 9.19
CA VAL A 370 1.62 -26.03 9.01
C VAL A 370 3.12 -26.25 9.23
N CYS A 371 3.93 -25.89 8.23
CA CYS A 371 5.38 -25.84 8.34
C CYS A 371 5.82 -24.38 8.51
N ILE A 372 6.20 -24.00 9.72
CA ILE A 372 6.76 -22.69 10.04
C ILE A 372 8.20 -22.63 9.54
N VAL A 373 8.51 -21.60 8.75
CA VAL A 373 9.88 -21.20 8.42
C VAL A 373 10.13 -19.86 9.10
N ASN A 374 10.88 -19.87 10.20
CA ASN A 374 11.17 -18.70 11.00
C ASN A 374 12.53 -18.09 10.62
N LEU A 375 12.50 -16.85 10.12
CA LEU A 375 13.68 -16.11 9.64
C LEU A 375 14.18 -15.06 10.65
N VAL A 376 13.66 -15.07 11.88
CA VAL A 376 14.07 -14.17 12.96
C VAL A 376 15.53 -14.45 13.35
N GLU A 377 16.32 -13.38 13.54
CA GLU A 377 17.72 -13.49 13.95
C GLU A 377 17.83 -14.21 15.30
N GLN A 378 18.76 -15.18 15.39
CA GLN A 378 18.99 -15.96 16.60
C GLN A 378 19.89 -15.21 17.61
N SER A 379 20.44 -14.08 17.20
CA SER A 379 21.27 -13.19 18.01
C SER A 379 20.79 -11.74 17.90
N GLY A 380 21.31 -10.86 18.75
CA GLY A 380 20.98 -9.44 18.69
C GLY A 380 19.57 -9.11 19.17
N LYS A 381 18.94 -8.11 18.54
CA LYS A 381 17.69 -7.50 19.02
C LYS A 381 16.46 -8.36 18.77
N GLU A 382 16.46 -9.20 17.74
CA GLU A 382 15.28 -10.03 17.40
C GLU A 382 15.19 -11.31 18.25
N LYS A 383 16.28 -11.69 18.94
CA LYS A 383 16.39 -12.92 19.74
C LYS A 383 15.25 -13.07 20.74
N THR A 384 14.86 -12.00 21.42
CA THR A 384 13.76 -12.03 22.41
C THR A 384 12.43 -12.51 21.80
N ILE A 385 12.17 -12.18 20.54
CA ILE A 385 10.97 -12.63 19.82
C ILE A 385 11.17 -14.07 19.33
N GLY A 386 12.36 -14.40 18.83
CA GLY A 386 12.71 -15.74 18.37
C GLY A 386 12.60 -16.79 19.47
N ASP A 387 13.18 -16.52 20.65
CA ASP A 387 13.13 -17.40 21.82
C ASP A 387 11.70 -17.62 22.28
N ALA A 388 10.94 -16.53 22.50
CA ALA A 388 9.56 -16.63 22.96
C ALA A 388 8.69 -17.42 21.97
N PHE A 389 8.88 -17.22 20.67
CA PHE A 389 8.14 -17.98 19.66
C PHE A 389 8.48 -19.47 19.70
N ALA A 390 9.77 -19.82 19.81
CA ALA A 390 10.19 -21.22 19.94
C ALA A 390 9.63 -21.87 21.21
N ASP A 391 9.64 -21.17 22.34
CA ASP A 391 9.09 -21.66 23.61
C ASP A 391 7.59 -21.95 23.49
N HIS A 392 6.83 -21.09 22.81
CA HIS A 392 5.39 -21.31 22.56
C HIS A 392 5.12 -22.50 21.63
N VAL A 393 5.95 -22.70 20.60
CA VAL A 393 5.88 -23.89 19.72
C VAL A 393 6.14 -25.17 20.52
N ILE A 394 7.21 -25.19 21.33
CA ILE A 394 7.57 -26.34 22.17
C ILE A 394 6.44 -26.63 23.16
N LYS A 395 5.88 -25.60 23.79
CA LYS A 395 4.77 -25.74 24.74
C LYS A 395 3.49 -26.24 24.08
N TYR A 396 3.20 -25.83 22.85
CA TYR A 396 2.03 -26.30 22.11
C TYR A 396 2.13 -27.76 21.69
N ASN A 397 3.36 -28.24 21.39
CA ASN A 397 3.70 -29.64 21.12
C ASN A 397 2.69 -30.37 20.21
N ASN A 398 2.35 -29.75 19.07
CA ASN A 398 1.37 -30.28 18.14
C ASN A 398 2.05 -30.98 16.96
N ASP A 399 1.67 -32.22 16.66
CA ASP A 399 2.25 -33.06 15.60
C ASP A 399 1.96 -32.55 14.17
N ARG A 400 0.98 -31.66 14.01
CA ARG A 400 0.65 -31.00 12.74
C ARG A 400 1.40 -29.68 12.55
N LEU A 401 2.23 -29.26 13.51
CA LEU A 401 3.02 -28.05 13.45
C LEU A 401 4.52 -28.39 13.39
N ILE A 402 5.16 -28.02 12.28
CA ILE A 402 6.60 -28.19 12.08
C ILE A 402 7.25 -26.82 12.23
N TYR A 403 8.38 -26.75 12.93
CA TYR A 403 9.11 -25.50 13.14
C TYR A 403 10.54 -25.62 12.65
N VAL A 404 10.86 -24.82 11.63
CA VAL A 404 12.19 -24.69 11.04
C VAL A 404 12.70 -23.28 11.31
N THR A 405 13.89 -23.17 11.87
CA THR A 405 14.59 -21.90 12.06
C THR A 405 15.71 -21.75 11.05
N PHE A 406 15.86 -20.55 10.49
CA PHE A 406 16.91 -20.23 9.54
C PHE A 406 17.40 -18.79 9.76
N ASP A 407 18.63 -18.64 10.28
CA ASP A 407 19.22 -17.31 10.49
C ASP A 407 19.63 -16.68 9.16
N PHE A 408 18.71 -15.95 8.55
CA PHE A 408 18.91 -15.36 7.23
C PHE A 408 20.15 -14.46 7.17
N HIS A 409 20.50 -13.74 8.25
CA HIS A 409 21.65 -12.82 8.23
C HIS A 409 22.96 -13.58 8.30
N ASP A 410 23.06 -14.60 9.14
CA ASP A 410 24.28 -15.40 9.24
C ASP A 410 24.52 -16.23 7.98
N TYR A 411 23.46 -16.87 7.45
CA TYR A 411 23.57 -17.66 6.23
C TYR A 411 23.78 -16.79 4.98
N CYS A 412 23.13 -15.64 4.85
CA CYS A 412 23.29 -14.78 3.66
C CYS A 412 24.38 -13.70 3.83
N ARG A 413 25.21 -13.75 4.89
CA ARG A 413 26.35 -12.83 5.09
C ARG A 413 27.26 -12.86 3.86
N GLY A 414 27.61 -11.67 3.36
CA GLY A 414 28.46 -11.50 2.19
C GLY A 414 27.76 -11.75 0.85
N MET A 415 26.42 -11.62 0.78
CA MET A 415 25.62 -11.82 -0.44
C MET A 415 25.59 -13.27 -0.96
N ARG A 416 25.88 -14.24 -0.08
CA ARG A 416 25.84 -15.68 -0.39
C ARG A 416 24.42 -16.25 -0.29
N PHE A 417 23.57 -15.80 -1.18
CA PHE A 417 22.18 -16.27 -1.23
C PHE A 417 22.03 -17.68 -1.80
N GLU A 418 23.10 -18.28 -2.30
CA GLU A 418 23.22 -19.72 -2.54
C GLU A 418 22.79 -20.52 -1.30
N ASN A 419 22.97 -20.00 -0.09
CA ASN A 419 22.55 -20.65 1.14
C ASN A 419 21.03 -20.73 1.34
N VAL A 420 20.23 -20.03 0.53
CA VAL A 420 18.77 -20.29 0.46
C VAL A 420 18.51 -21.67 -0.12
N SER A 421 19.36 -22.19 -1.02
CA SER A 421 19.23 -23.57 -1.48
C SER A 421 19.33 -24.58 -0.34
N ALA A 422 20.21 -24.37 0.64
CA ALA A 422 20.30 -25.22 1.83
C ALA A 422 19.00 -25.24 2.64
N LEU A 423 18.30 -24.10 2.74
CA LEU A 423 16.96 -24.07 3.35
C LEU A 423 15.96 -24.86 2.51
N ILE A 424 15.95 -24.68 1.19
CA ILE A 424 15.06 -25.41 0.28
C ILE A 424 15.30 -26.92 0.35
N ASP A 425 16.55 -27.36 0.40
CA ASP A 425 16.92 -28.76 0.56
C ASP A 425 16.43 -29.30 1.90
N ALA A 426 16.59 -28.53 2.98
CA ALA A 426 16.13 -28.91 4.31
C ALA A 426 14.60 -29.05 4.41
N VAL A 427 13.84 -28.17 3.75
CA VAL A 427 12.37 -28.24 3.73
C VAL A 427 11.81 -29.06 2.56
N GLY A 428 12.67 -29.61 1.70
CA GLY A 428 12.30 -30.37 0.51
C GLY A 428 11.37 -31.56 0.79
N PRO A 429 11.65 -32.41 1.80
CA PRO A 429 10.74 -33.49 2.18
C PRO A 429 9.33 -32.99 2.55
N GLU A 430 9.26 -31.88 3.30
CA GLU A 430 7.99 -31.26 3.69
C GLU A 430 7.26 -30.67 2.50
N ALA A 431 7.97 -30.03 1.57
CA ALA A 431 7.40 -29.52 0.32
C ALA A 431 6.83 -30.66 -0.55
N GLY A 432 7.52 -31.80 -0.61
CA GLY A 432 7.04 -33.00 -1.31
C GLY A 432 5.77 -33.59 -0.68
N ALA A 433 5.73 -33.69 0.65
CA ALA A 433 4.57 -34.18 1.39
C ALA A 433 3.36 -33.22 1.31
N MET A 434 3.65 -31.90 1.30
CA MET A 434 2.67 -30.82 1.13
C MET A 434 1.94 -30.91 -0.21
N GLY A 435 2.70 -31.17 -1.28
CA GLY A 435 2.19 -31.19 -2.64
C GLY A 435 1.63 -29.84 -3.07
N PHE A 436 0.74 -29.86 -4.05
CA PHE A 436 0.03 -28.71 -4.56
C PHE A 436 -1.37 -29.14 -5.01
N HIS A 437 -2.27 -28.18 -5.17
CA HIS A 437 -3.57 -28.44 -5.77
C HIS A 437 -3.43 -28.59 -7.28
N TRP A 438 -4.06 -29.60 -7.86
CA TRP A 438 -4.08 -29.84 -9.30
C TRP A 438 -5.46 -30.32 -9.72
N ARG A 439 -6.01 -29.68 -10.74
CA ARG A 439 -7.27 -30.07 -11.38
C ARG A 439 -7.16 -30.08 -12.90
N ASP A 440 -8.12 -30.74 -13.52
CA ASP A 440 -8.38 -30.63 -14.96
C ASP A 440 -9.89 -30.53 -15.25
N GLN A 441 -10.27 -30.64 -16.53
CA GLN A 441 -11.67 -30.60 -16.97
C GLN A 441 -12.57 -31.71 -16.38
N ARG A 442 -11.99 -32.78 -15.83
CA ARG A 442 -12.70 -33.89 -15.16
C ARG A 442 -12.79 -33.70 -13.65
N GLY A 443 -12.22 -32.61 -13.12
CA GLY A 443 -12.24 -32.25 -11.71
C GLY A 443 -10.86 -32.33 -11.06
N MET A 444 -10.87 -32.47 -9.73
CA MET A 444 -9.69 -32.49 -8.89
C MET A 444 -8.84 -33.75 -9.10
N ILE A 445 -7.53 -33.57 -9.32
CA ILE A 445 -6.53 -34.64 -9.40
C ILE A 445 -5.86 -34.83 -8.04
N CYS A 446 -5.42 -33.75 -7.40
CA CYS A 446 -4.88 -33.76 -6.04
C CYS A 446 -5.03 -32.41 -5.35
N ASN A 447 -4.92 -32.42 -4.02
CA ASN A 447 -4.97 -31.23 -3.17
C ASN A 447 -3.64 -30.99 -2.47
N GLN A 448 -3.36 -29.71 -2.19
CA GLN A 448 -2.33 -29.33 -1.23
C GLN A 448 -2.80 -29.70 0.18
N LYS A 449 -1.93 -30.34 0.96
CA LYS A 449 -2.28 -30.96 2.27
C LYS A 449 -1.78 -30.18 3.49
N SER A 450 -0.87 -29.24 3.26
CA SER A 450 -0.23 -28.43 4.30
C SER A 450 0.18 -27.07 3.73
N VAL A 451 0.69 -26.17 4.54
CA VAL A 451 1.16 -24.85 4.07
C VAL A 451 2.49 -24.45 4.70
N PHE A 452 3.33 -23.76 3.92
CA PHE A 452 4.47 -23.04 4.48
C PHE A 452 4.00 -21.72 5.05
N ARG A 453 4.29 -21.51 6.33
CA ARG A 453 4.15 -20.21 6.99
C ARG A 453 5.53 -19.59 7.18
N VAL A 454 5.84 -18.59 6.35
CA VAL A 454 7.13 -17.89 6.44
C VAL A 454 6.97 -16.67 7.34
N ASN A 455 7.65 -16.70 8.48
CA ASN A 455 7.67 -15.60 9.44
C ASN A 455 9.03 -14.92 9.45
N CYS A 456 9.00 -13.63 9.77
CA CYS A 456 10.16 -12.83 10.02
C CYS A 456 9.75 -11.71 10.98
N MET A 457 10.72 -10.95 11.48
CA MET A 457 10.43 -9.73 12.24
C MET A 457 9.56 -8.75 11.45
N ASP A 458 9.82 -8.64 10.15
CA ASP A 458 8.97 -7.93 9.20
C ASP A 458 8.49 -8.90 8.12
N CYS A 459 7.20 -8.89 7.83
CA CYS A 459 6.57 -9.79 6.86
C CYS A 459 6.89 -9.42 5.40
N LEU A 460 8.09 -8.90 5.13
CA LEU A 460 8.42 -8.25 3.88
C LEU A 460 9.63 -8.86 3.18
N ASP A 461 10.82 -8.34 3.45
CA ASP A 461 11.95 -8.44 2.52
C ASP A 461 12.56 -9.85 2.55
N ARG A 462 12.83 -10.38 3.76
CA ARG A 462 13.33 -11.77 3.93
C ARG A 462 12.28 -12.80 3.55
N THR A 463 11.01 -12.55 3.88
CA THR A 463 9.91 -13.49 3.60
C THR A 463 9.65 -13.64 2.10
N ASN A 464 9.71 -12.55 1.32
CA ASN A 464 9.46 -12.62 -0.12
C ASN A 464 10.53 -13.47 -0.82
N VAL A 465 11.79 -13.31 -0.43
CA VAL A 465 12.90 -14.10 -0.99
C VAL A 465 12.72 -15.60 -0.72
N VAL A 466 12.39 -15.97 0.51
CA VAL A 466 12.17 -17.38 0.87
C VAL A 466 10.93 -17.96 0.18
N GLN A 467 9.80 -17.22 0.17
CA GLN A 467 8.60 -17.66 -0.54
C GLN A 467 8.83 -17.81 -2.06
N THR A 468 9.65 -16.94 -2.65
CA THR A 468 10.06 -17.03 -4.07
C THR A 468 10.86 -18.30 -4.32
N ALA A 469 11.80 -18.64 -3.44
CA ALA A 469 12.63 -19.84 -3.57
C ALA A 469 11.80 -21.13 -3.42
N ILE A 470 10.88 -21.18 -2.45
CA ILE A 470 9.94 -22.30 -2.29
C ILE A 470 9.02 -22.40 -3.52
N GLY A 471 8.46 -21.28 -3.98
CA GLY A 471 7.60 -21.23 -5.15
C GLY A 471 8.30 -21.71 -6.43
N LYS A 472 9.59 -21.39 -6.57
CA LYS A 472 10.44 -21.86 -7.67
C LYS A 472 10.61 -23.39 -7.64
N ALA A 473 10.97 -23.95 -6.48
CA ALA A 473 11.15 -25.39 -6.34
C ALA A 473 9.85 -26.16 -6.63
N VAL A 474 8.71 -25.63 -6.19
CA VAL A 474 7.40 -26.22 -6.51
C VAL A 474 7.06 -26.07 -8.00
N LEU A 475 7.35 -24.92 -8.61
CA LEU A 475 7.15 -24.71 -10.05
C LEU A 475 7.94 -25.71 -10.89
N GLU A 476 9.20 -25.96 -10.54
CA GLU A 476 10.04 -26.97 -11.21
C GLU A 476 9.36 -28.35 -11.15
N SER A 477 8.82 -28.75 -10.00
CA SER A 477 8.04 -29.98 -9.85
C SER A 477 6.75 -29.99 -10.69
N GLN A 478 6.02 -28.87 -10.74
CA GLN A 478 4.81 -28.72 -11.55
C GLN A 478 5.10 -28.87 -13.05
N LEU A 479 6.17 -28.24 -13.55
CA LEU A 479 6.59 -28.34 -14.95
C LEU A 479 6.96 -29.78 -15.33
N VAL A 480 7.66 -30.50 -14.44
CA VAL A 480 7.98 -31.92 -14.65
C VAL A 480 6.73 -32.77 -14.73
N LYS A 481 5.76 -32.57 -13.82
CA LYS A 481 4.49 -33.33 -13.85
C LYS A 481 3.64 -33.06 -15.09
N LEU A 482 3.74 -31.86 -15.66
CA LEU A 482 3.07 -31.49 -16.90
C LEU A 482 3.83 -31.92 -18.18
N GLY A 483 5.03 -32.49 -18.04
CA GLY A 483 5.87 -32.85 -19.18
C GLY A 483 6.48 -31.66 -19.91
N LEU A 484 6.52 -30.48 -19.28
CA LEU A 484 7.10 -29.25 -19.83
C LEU A 484 8.61 -29.16 -19.59
N SER A 485 9.14 -29.88 -18.60
CA SER A 485 10.57 -29.94 -18.28
C SER A 485 11.01 -31.36 -17.93
N PRO A 486 12.26 -31.76 -18.23
CA PRO A 486 12.82 -33.02 -17.73
C PRO A 486 12.98 -33.02 -16.19
N PRO A 487 13.00 -34.19 -15.55
CA PRO A 487 13.27 -34.28 -14.12
C PRO A 487 14.70 -33.82 -13.78
N TYR A 488 14.89 -33.29 -12.58
CA TYR A 488 16.19 -32.81 -12.05
C TYR A 488 16.84 -31.67 -12.86
N THR A 489 16.08 -30.97 -13.69
CA THR A 489 16.56 -29.75 -14.36
C THR A 489 16.07 -28.51 -13.64
N PRO A 490 16.90 -27.44 -13.55
CA PRO A 490 16.44 -26.16 -13.04
C PRO A 490 15.35 -25.57 -13.93
N ILE A 491 14.67 -24.55 -13.44
CA ILE A 491 13.67 -23.80 -14.20
C ILE A 491 14.23 -23.40 -15.59
N PRO A 492 13.47 -23.60 -16.69
CA PRO A 492 13.92 -23.23 -18.03
C PRO A 492 14.32 -21.76 -18.14
N GLU A 493 15.35 -21.46 -18.93
CA GLU A 493 15.90 -20.10 -19.08
C GLU A 493 14.82 -19.09 -19.51
N GLN A 494 13.92 -19.52 -20.41
CA GLN A 494 12.80 -18.72 -20.90
C GLN A 494 11.83 -18.31 -19.79
N LEU A 495 11.75 -19.09 -18.70
CA LEU A 495 10.84 -18.86 -17.59
C LEU A 495 11.50 -18.15 -16.41
N LYS A 496 12.83 -18.11 -16.34
CA LYS A 496 13.56 -17.42 -15.25
C LYS A 496 13.14 -15.97 -15.10
N SER A 497 13.19 -15.19 -16.19
CA SER A 497 12.87 -13.76 -16.12
C SER A 497 11.39 -13.49 -15.79
N PRO A 498 10.40 -14.10 -16.47
CA PRO A 498 8.99 -13.92 -16.12
C PRO A 498 8.69 -14.27 -14.66
N PHE A 499 9.21 -15.40 -14.17
CA PHE A 499 9.03 -15.83 -12.78
C PHE A 499 9.61 -14.83 -11.78
N MET A 500 10.85 -14.39 -12.00
CA MET A 500 11.55 -13.48 -11.09
C MET A 500 10.92 -12.08 -11.07
N VAL A 501 10.48 -11.58 -12.23
CA VAL A 501 9.76 -10.30 -12.33
C VAL A 501 8.43 -10.38 -11.58
N LEU A 502 7.68 -11.48 -11.73
CA LEU A 502 6.40 -11.71 -11.07
C LEU A 502 6.53 -11.65 -9.55
N TRP A 503 7.51 -12.37 -8.97
CA TRP A 503 7.76 -12.38 -7.54
C TRP A 503 8.37 -11.08 -7.00
N ALA A 504 9.16 -10.37 -7.80
CA ALA A 504 9.69 -9.07 -7.40
C ALA A 504 8.61 -7.98 -7.36
N ASN A 505 7.71 -7.95 -8.35
CA ASN A 505 6.57 -7.04 -8.37
C ASN A 505 5.62 -7.31 -7.21
N ASN A 506 5.39 -8.59 -6.88
CA ASN A 506 4.67 -8.97 -5.66
C ASN A 506 5.32 -8.39 -4.40
N GLY A 507 6.63 -8.56 -4.24
CA GLY A 507 7.37 -7.99 -3.11
C GLY A 507 7.20 -6.47 -3.00
N ASP A 508 7.36 -5.76 -4.11
CA ASP A 508 7.25 -4.29 -4.17
C ASP A 508 5.85 -3.79 -3.82
N ILE A 509 4.81 -4.41 -4.38
CA ILE A 509 3.42 -4.01 -4.12
C ILE A 509 3.04 -4.27 -2.66
N ILE A 510 3.35 -5.46 -2.15
CA ILE A 510 3.04 -5.79 -0.75
C ILE A 510 3.82 -4.88 0.20
N SER A 511 5.08 -4.53 -0.11
CA SER A 511 5.87 -3.54 0.65
C SER A 511 5.18 -2.19 0.77
N ARG A 512 4.67 -1.66 -0.33
CA ARG A 512 4.01 -0.33 -0.36
C ARG A 512 2.79 -0.28 0.55
N GLN A 513 2.11 -1.40 0.77
CA GLN A 513 0.86 -1.45 1.55
C GLN A 513 1.06 -1.10 3.03
N TYR A 514 2.16 -1.55 3.66
CA TYR A 514 2.41 -1.34 5.10
C TYR A 514 3.71 -0.58 5.41
N ALA A 515 4.65 -0.48 4.48
CA ALA A 515 5.90 0.27 4.64
C ALA A 515 5.99 1.51 3.73
N GLY A 516 5.01 1.72 2.83
CA GLY A 516 4.89 2.88 1.95
C GLY A 516 6.05 3.07 0.95
N THR A 517 6.88 2.05 0.77
CA THR A 517 8.04 2.03 -0.15
C THR A 517 8.10 0.69 -0.85
N ASN A 518 8.93 0.56 -1.88
CA ASN A 518 9.20 -0.74 -2.52
C ASN A 518 9.97 -1.69 -1.59
N ALA A 519 10.03 -2.97 -1.96
CA ALA A 519 10.75 -3.97 -1.18
C ALA A 519 12.25 -3.68 -1.21
N LEU A 520 12.93 -4.00 -0.12
CA LEU A 520 14.39 -4.11 -0.10
C LEU A 520 14.78 -5.43 -0.78
N LYS A 521 15.95 -5.47 -1.40
CA LYS A 521 16.46 -6.65 -2.14
C LYS A 521 15.57 -7.05 -3.33
N GLY A 522 14.83 -6.09 -3.88
CA GLY A 522 14.02 -6.30 -5.07
C GLY A 522 14.88 -6.67 -6.29
N ASP A 523 16.12 -6.19 -6.36
CA ASP A 523 17.11 -6.56 -7.39
C ASP A 523 17.46 -8.05 -7.33
N TYR A 524 17.75 -8.57 -6.13
CA TYR A 524 18.01 -10.00 -5.95
C TYR A 524 16.81 -10.85 -6.39
N THR A 525 15.60 -10.42 -6.07
CA THR A 525 14.38 -11.12 -6.52
C THR A 525 14.18 -11.04 -8.04
N ARG A 526 14.70 -10.00 -8.72
CA ARG A 526 14.56 -9.84 -10.19
C ARG A 526 15.66 -10.57 -10.96
N THR A 527 16.89 -10.56 -10.47
CA THR A 527 18.05 -11.01 -11.23
C THR A 527 18.77 -12.21 -10.61
N GLY A 528 18.41 -12.63 -9.40
CA GLY A 528 19.12 -13.69 -8.66
C GLY A 528 20.50 -13.27 -8.14
N GLU A 529 20.88 -12.01 -8.36
CA GLU A 529 22.16 -11.41 -7.99
C GLU A 529 21.92 -10.02 -7.41
N ARG A 530 22.81 -9.56 -6.53
CA ARG A 530 22.72 -8.24 -5.90
C ARG A 530 23.63 -7.24 -6.60
N LYS A 531 23.05 -6.13 -7.09
CA LYS A 531 23.79 -5.07 -7.80
C LYS A 531 24.06 -3.88 -6.88
N ILE A 532 25.16 -3.17 -7.07
CA ILE A 532 25.51 -1.97 -6.29
C ILE A 532 24.41 -0.91 -6.37
N SER A 533 23.82 -0.71 -7.56
CA SER A 533 22.67 0.18 -7.75
C SER A 533 21.42 -0.27 -6.98
N GLY A 534 21.20 -1.58 -6.85
CA GLY A 534 20.14 -2.16 -6.02
C GLY A 534 20.35 -1.87 -4.53
N MET A 535 21.59 -1.98 -4.04
CA MET A 535 21.92 -1.64 -2.66
C MET A 535 21.74 -0.14 -2.36
N MET A 536 22.04 0.75 -3.32
CA MET A 536 21.74 2.18 -3.20
C MET A 536 20.24 2.44 -3.08
N LYS A 537 19.43 1.77 -3.92
CA LYS A 537 17.97 1.84 -3.85
C LYS A 537 17.42 1.31 -2.51
N ASP A 538 18.03 0.26 -1.96
CA ASP A 538 17.69 -0.27 -0.63
C ASP A 538 17.97 0.76 0.49
N GLY A 539 19.07 1.50 0.40
CA GLY A 539 19.40 2.60 1.32
C GLY A 539 18.34 3.70 1.28
N MET A 540 17.98 4.17 0.07
CA MET A 540 16.94 5.18 -0.12
C MET A 540 15.57 4.72 0.41
N ASN A 541 15.18 3.48 0.10
CA ASN A 541 13.94 2.90 0.61
C ASN A 541 13.97 2.80 2.15
N SER A 542 15.10 2.46 2.76
CA SER A 542 15.24 2.39 4.22
C SER A 542 15.07 3.76 4.89
N ALA A 543 15.63 4.81 4.29
CA ALA A 543 15.45 6.19 4.73
C ALA A 543 13.98 6.65 4.61
N ASN A 544 13.36 6.39 3.46
CA ASN A 544 11.95 6.69 3.25
C ASN A 544 11.04 5.95 4.24
N ARG A 545 11.29 4.66 4.51
CA ARG A 545 10.55 3.89 5.52
C ARG A 545 10.64 4.53 6.90
N TYR A 546 11.80 5.04 7.28
CA TYR A 546 11.97 5.73 8.57
C TYR A 546 11.17 7.05 8.61
N TYR A 547 11.24 7.87 7.56
CA TYR A 547 10.45 9.10 7.46
C TYR A 547 8.94 8.82 7.53
N LEU A 548 8.46 7.84 6.77
CA LEU A 548 7.05 7.43 6.77
C LEU A 548 6.60 6.94 8.15
N ALA A 549 7.39 6.07 8.78
CA ALA A 549 7.13 5.59 10.13
C ALA A 549 7.02 6.73 11.15
N ARG A 550 7.83 7.78 11.02
CA ARG A 550 7.87 8.89 11.96
C ARG A 550 6.72 9.88 11.77
N PHE A 551 6.31 10.13 10.53
CA PHE A 551 5.44 11.26 10.19
C PHE A 551 4.14 10.91 9.48
N LYS A 552 4.07 9.80 8.73
CA LYS A 552 2.91 9.47 7.87
C LYS A 552 2.11 8.25 8.34
N ASP A 553 2.74 7.32 9.05
CA ASP A 553 2.14 6.04 9.43
C ASP A 553 0.87 6.19 10.28
N SER A 554 0.78 7.19 11.16
CA SER A 554 -0.40 7.39 12.00
C SER A 554 -1.65 7.76 11.18
N TYR A 555 -1.51 8.58 10.13
CA TYR A 555 -2.61 8.96 9.24
C TYR A 555 -3.09 7.77 8.41
N ARG A 556 -2.12 7.05 7.84
CA ARG A 556 -2.37 5.85 7.06
C ARG A 556 -3.06 4.78 7.91
N GLN A 557 -2.60 4.59 9.14
CA GLN A 557 -3.21 3.64 10.07
C GLN A 557 -4.65 4.03 10.42
N ALA A 558 -4.92 5.31 10.71
CA ALA A 558 -6.29 5.77 10.95
C ALA A 558 -7.21 5.48 9.76
N THR A 559 -6.75 5.78 8.54
CA THR A 559 -7.53 5.56 7.31
C THR A 559 -7.78 4.07 7.06
N ILE A 560 -6.78 3.21 7.30
CA ILE A 560 -6.95 1.75 7.26
C ILE A 560 -7.98 1.29 8.30
N ASP A 561 -7.87 1.77 9.54
CA ASP A 561 -8.79 1.40 10.61
C ASP A 561 -10.23 1.84 10.30
N LEU A 562 -10.43 3.03 9.71
CA LEU A 562 -11.73 3.50 9.23
C LEU A 562 -12.32 2.59 8.15
N MET A 563 -11.56 2.27 7.09
CA MET A 563 -12.02 1.39 6.02
C MET A 563 -12.44 0.01 6.53
N LEU A 564 -11.74 -0.50 7.55
CA LEU A 564 -11.95 -1.84 8.08
C LEU A 564 -12.95 -1.90 9.24
N GLY A 565 -13.43 -0.74 9.72
CA GLY A 565 -14.38 -0.65 10.83
C GLY A 565 -13.76 -0.84 12.21
N ASN A 566 -12.45 -0.64 12.33
CA ASN A 566 -11.74 -0.67 13.59
C ASN A 566 -11.86 0.67 14.32
N GLN A 567 -11.71 0.63 15.64
CA GLN A 567 -11.62 1.85 16.45
C GLN A 567 -10.34 2.63 16.11
N VAL A 568 -10.50 3.90 15.73
CA VAL A 568 -9.39 4.81 15.47
C VAL A 568 -8.81 5.27 16.81
N SER A 569 -7.51 5.05 17.04
CA SER A 569 -6.89 5.41 18.32
C SER A 569 -6.85 6.92 18.52
N SER A 570 -6.89 7.37 19.78
CA SER A 570 -6.73 8.79 20.14
C SER A 570 -5.44 9.39 19.58
N GLU A 571 -4.33 8.64 19.60
CA GLU A 571 -3.07 9.06 18.96
C GLU A 571 -3.24 9.33 17.46
N SER A 572 -3.98 8.46 16.74
CA SER A 572 -4.18 8.61 15.30
C SER A 572 -5.17 9.73 14.98
N LEU A 573 -6.18 9.96 15.84
CA LEU A 573 -7.09 11.11 15.76
C LEU A 573 -6.36 12.44 16.03
N SER A 574 -5.49 12.49 17.04
CA SER A 574 -4.66 13.66 17.33
C SER A 574 -3.67 13.95 16.20
N ALA A 575 -3.07 12.89 15.63
CA ALA A 575 -2.25 13.01 14.44
C ALA A 575 -3.09 13.64 13.30
N LEU A 576 -4.26 13.06 12.99
CA LEU A 576 -5.21 13.59 11.99
C LEU A 576 -5.50 15.09 12.18
N GLY A 577 -5.69 15.55 13.42
CA GLY A 577 -5.90 16.97 13.77
C GLY A 577 -4.68 17.89 13.67
N GLY A 578 -3.52 17.39 13.25
CA GLY A 578 -2.33 18.20 12.98
C GLY A 578 -1.44 18.47 14.20
N GLN A 579 -1.65 17.76 15.31
CA GLN A 579 -0.65 17.76 16.37
C GLN A 579 0.54 16.93 15.91
N ALA A 580 1.67 17.60 15.63
CA ALA A 580 2.96 16.93 15.52
C ALA A 580 3.17 16.09 16.80
N GLY A 581 3.70 14.88 16.63
CA GLY A 581 4.14 14.06 17.78
C GLY A 581 5.08 14.85 18.70
N PRO A 582 5.33 14.35 19.93
CA PRO A 582 5.95 15.13 21.01
C PRO A 582 7.23 15.83 20.55
N ASP A 583 7.25 17.14 20.81
CA ASP A 583 8.31 18.15 20.77
C ASP A 583 9.32 18.13 19.61
N GLU A 584 9.31 19.21 18.82
CA GLU A 584 10.39 19.66 17.92
C GLU A 584 11.71 20.00 18.66
N ASN A 585 11.85 19.64 19.94
CA ASN A 585 12.86 20.20 20.83
C ASN A 585 14.06 19.28 21.12
N ASP A 586 14.27 18.21 20.34
CA ASP A 586 15.46 17.36 20.52
C ASP A 586 16.31 17.23 19.24
N GLY A 587 17.01 18.31 18.89
CA GLY A 587 17.95 18.34 17.77
C GLY A 587 19.12 17.34 17.91
N THR A 588 19.41 16.90 19.14
CA THR A 588 20.44 15.90 19.47
C THR A 588 20.01 14.49 19.08
N GLU A 589 18.78 14.08 19.44
CA GLU A 589 18.23 12.78 19.03
C GLU A 589 18.09 12.67 17.51
N ASN A 590 17.73 13.76 16.82
CA ASN A 590 17.65 13.78 15.36
C ASN A 590 19.01 13.56 14.68
N ALA A 591 20.10 14.11 15.24
CA ALA A 591 21.45 13.93 14.71
C ALA A 591 21.97 12.49 14.92
N GLU A 592 21.71 11.88 16.08
CA GLU A 592 22.08 10.48 16.34
C GLU A 592 21.29 9.51 15.44
N GLN A 593 20.01 9.76 15.21
CA GLN A 593 19.18 8.94 14.34
C GLN A 593 19.58 9.05 12.86
N ALA A 594 19.91 10.26 12.40
CA ALA A 594 20.50 10.46 11.07
C ALA A 594 21.84 9.71 10.93
N LYS A 595 22.70 9.75 11.96
CA LYS A 595 23.96 9.01 11.98
C LYS A 595 23.75 7.50 11.91
N LEU A 596 22.76 6.95 12.63
CA LEU A 596 22.41 5.52 12.56
C LEU A 596 21.88 5.10 11.20
N LEU A 597 21.05 5.93 10.57
CA LEU A 597 20.55 5.70 9.20
C LEU A 597 21.71 5.71 8.19
N VAL A 598 22.62 6.68 8.30
CA VAL A 598 23.83 6.76 7.45
C VAL A 598 24.72 5.53 7.66
N GLU A 599 24.91 5.09 8.91
CA GLU A 599 25.70 3.90 9.22
C GLU A 599 25.07 2.61 8.67
N ASP A 600 23.74 2.50 8.69
CA ASP A 600 23.04 1.37 8.08
C ASP A 600 23.11 1.39 6.55
N CYS A 601 22.93 2.57 5.92
CA CYS A 601 23.18 2.75 4.50
C CYS A 601 24.63 2.40 4.14
N ARG A 602 25.60 2.78 4.99
CA ARG A 602 27.01 2.42 4.83
C ARG A 602 27.21 0.91 4.86
N ARG A 603 26.61 0.20 5.82
CA ARG A 603 26.68 -1.28 5.91
C ARG A 603 25.98 -1.98 4.76
N LEU A 604 24.93 -1.38 4.21
CA LEU A 604 24.26 -1.89 3.01
C LEU A 604 25.14 -1.72 1.76
N LEU A 605 25.96 -0.67 1.70
CA LEU A 605 26.76 -0.31 0.53
C LEU A 605 28.18 -0.89 0.52
N LEU A 606 28.80 -1.09 1.69
CA LEU A 606 30.19 -1.55 1.81
C LEU A 606 30.25 -2.99 2.35
N GLY A 607 31.04 -3.84 1.69
CA GLY A 607 31.38 -5.16 2.23
C GLY A 607 32.33 -5.08 3.43
N THR A 608 32.45 -6.16 4.22
CA THR A 608 33.32 -6.19 5.43
C THR A 608 34.81 -5.95 5.17
N ALA A 609 35.26 -6.05 3.92
CA ALA A 609 36.63 -5.82 3.49
C ALA A 609 36.87 -4.42 2.89
N GLN A 610 35.84 -3.57 2.81
CA GLN A 610 35.94 -2.23 2.23
C GLN A 610 35.87 -1.17 3.33
N TYR A 611 36.85 -0.26 3.34
CA TYR A 611 36.90 0.84 4.30
C TYR A 611 36.43 2.14 3.63
N PRO A 612 35.54 2.91 4.26
CA PRO A 612 35.09 4.19 3.73
C PRO A 612 36.27 5.18 3.73
N VAL A 613 36.59 5.76 2.57
CA VAL A 613 37.64 6.78 2.43
C VAL A 613 37.09 8.18 2.75
N GLY A 614 35.76 8.36 2.73
CA GLY A 614 35.07 9.59 3.13
C GLY A 614 33.56 9.51 2.94
N ALA A 615 32.82 10.43 3.54
CA ALA A 615 31.39 10.66 3.30
C ALA A 615 31.10 12.17 3.39
N TRP A 616 30.37 12.70 2.42
CA TRP A 616 29.94 14.10 2.40
C TRP A 616 28.43 14.18 2.24
N GLY A 617 27.78 15.06 3.00
CA GLY A 617 26.40 15.44 2.73
C GLY A 617 26.39 16.42 1.55
N LEU A 618 25.74 16.06 0.44
CA LEU A 618 25.44 17.01 -0.61
C LEU A 618 24.19 17.77 -0.17
N ILE A 619 24.33 19.06 0.11
CA ILE A 619 23.18 19.96 0.24
C ILE A 619 23.08 20.64 -1.11
N ASP A 620 22.08 20.27 -1.92
CA ASP A 620 21.73 21.09 -3.06
C ASP A 620 21.17 22.42 -2.52
N ALA A 621 21.71 23.52 -3.03
CA ALA A 621 21.41 24.87 -2.58
C ALA A 621 21.04 25.78 -3.76
N ASP A 622 20.45 25.23 -4.83
CA ASP A 622 19.91 26.05 -5.91
C ASP A 622 18.59 25.48 -6.48
N PRO A 623 17.43 26.13 -6.23
CA PRO A 623 16.14 25.69 -6.76
C PRO A 623 15.91 26.09 -8.24
N SER A 624 16.94 26.57 -8.94
CA SER A 624 16.84 26.92 -10.36
C SER A 624 17.97 26.30 -11.14
N LEU A 625 17.74 25.14 -11.78
CA LEU A 625 18.40 24.68 -13.02
C LEU A 625 17.81 23.31 -13.42
N VAL A 626 16.67 23.36 -14.13
CA VAL A 626 16.26 22.30 -15.05
C VAL A 626 16.67 22.79 -16.45
N GLU A 627 17.37 21.93 -17.19
CA GLU A 627 17.81 22.01 -18.60
C GLU A 627 19.29 22.33 -18.92
N ASP A 628 19.81 21.41 -19.75
CA ASP A 628 20.90 21.48 -20.73
C ASP A 628 22.41 21.40 -20.39
N SER A 629 22.96 20.25 -20.80
CA SER A 629 24.20 20.05 -21.59
C SER A 629 25.57 19.83 -20.90
N LEU A 630 26.34 18.92 -21.53
CA LEU A 630 27.63 18.37 -21.15
C LEU A 630 28.81 19.37 -21.19
N GLN A 631 29.69 19.37 -20.18
CA GLN A 631 31.16 19.14 -20.27
C GLN A 631 31.90 19.46 -18.94
N PRO A 632 33.08 18.83 -18.64
CA PRO A 632 33.72 18.94 -17.33
C PRO A 632 34.79 20.06 -17.27
N LYS A 633 34.82 20.83 -16.18
CA LYS A 633 35.98 21.67 -15.81
C LYS A 633 36.42 21.42 -14.37
N ARG A 634 37.74 21.26 -14.20
CA ARG A 634 38.49 21.06 -12.96
C ARG A 634 38.64 22.38 -12.17
N GLY A 635 38.59 22.31 -10.83
CA GLY A 635 39.51 23.09 -9.98
C GLY A 635 38.94 23.89 -8.78
N ARG A 636 39.42 23.51 -7.58
CA ARG A 636 39.74 24.31 -6.37
C ARG A 636 38.64 24.87 -5.44
N SER A 637 38.60 24.24 -4.26
CA SER A 637 38.49 24.74 -2.86
C SER A 637 38.15 26.22 -2.60
N THR A 638 37.15 26.46 -1.75
CA THR A 638 37.28 27.27 -0.51
C THR A 638 36.10 27.03 0.44
N LEU A 639 36.40 26.86 1.73
CA LEU A 639 35.43 26.85 2.84
C LEU A 639 34.99 28.28 3.12
N GLU A 640 33.68 28.54 3.21
CA GLU A 640 33.17 29.67 3.99
C GLU A 640 31.78 29.38 4.61
N LYS A 641 31.61 29.89 5.83
CA LYS A 641 30.50 29.63 6.76
C LYS A 641 29.23 30.35 6.31
N CYS A 642 28.07 29.69 6.41
CA CYS A 642 26.78 30.36 6.62
C CYS A 642 25.97 29.64 7.69
N LYS A 643 25.71 30.37 8.79
CA LYS A 643 24.71 30.06 9.81
C LYS A 643 23.39 30.61 9.29
N GLU A 644 22.41 29.76 9.02
CA GLU A 644 21.01 30.21 8.99
C GLU A 644 20.07 29.09 9.42
N LYS A 645 19.10 29.50 10.24
CA LYS A 645 18.04 28.69 10.83
C LYS A 645 17.00 28.49 9.74
N ASP A 646 16.78 27.25 9.30
CA ASP A 646 15.46 26.76 8.86
C ASP A 646 15.53 25.24 8.55
N ASN A 647 14.58 24.51 9.14
CA ASN A 647 14.11 23.14 8.88
C ASN A 647 15.14 22.05 8.42
N PRO A 648 15.70 21.24 9.35
CA PRO A 648 16.74 20.25 9.02
C PRO A 648 16.26 18.98 8.29
N ILE A 649 14.95 18.72 8.21
CA ILE A 649 14.42 17.39 7.85
C ILE A 649 13.87 17.32 6.42
N GLY A 650 13.49 18.45 5.82
CA GLY A 650 13.09 18.51 4.41
C GLY A 650 14.23 18.19 3.42
N LYS A 651 15.49 18.31 3.86
CA LYS A 651 16.70 18.09 3.02
C LYS A 651 17.17 16.63 2.94
N LEU A 652 16.45 15.68 3.56
CA LEU A 652 16.78 14.25 3.50
C LEU A 652 16.28 13.56 2.23
N GLN A 653 15.47 14.22 1.40
CA GLN A 653 14.94 13.65 0.15
C GLN A 653 15.99 13.55 -0.98
N ASP A 654 17.06 14.35 -0.95
CA ASP A 654 18.07 14.39 -2.02
C ASP A 654 19.38 13.65 -1.69
N ILE A 655 19.39 12.82 -0.65
CA ILE A 655 20.57 12.06 -0.29
C ILE A 655 20.53 10.69 -0.97
N VAL A 656 21.20 10.59 -2.11
CA VAL A 656 22.07 9.48 -2.57
C VAL A 656 22.27 9.69 -4.07
N PHE A 657 23.41 10.21 -4.56
CA PHE A 657 23.98 9.81 -5.87
C PHE A 657 25.44 10.24 -6.13
N ASN A 658 26.17 9.27 -6.72
CA ASN A 658 27.33 9.30 -7.64
C ASN A 658 28.69 9.90 -7.23
N ARG A 659 29.65 9.03 -6.86
CA ARG A 659 30.74 8.50 -7.74
C ARG A 659 31.59 7.48 -6.95
N VAL A 660 31.47 6.19 -7.27
CA VAL A 660 32.51 5.19 -6.93
C VAL A 660 32.98 4.59 -8.25
N MET A 661 33.83 5.34 -8.92
CA MET A 661 34.77 4.85 -9.95
C MET A 661 36.01 5.71 -9.77
N GLU A 662 36.92 5.24 -8.93
CA GLU A 662 38.35 5.18 -9.19
C GLU A 662 38.92 3.99 -8.39
#